data_AF-A0A8B6F3A4-F1
#
_entry.id   AF-A0A8B6F3A4-F1
#
_cell.length_a   1.000
_cell.length_b   1.000
_cell.length_c   1.000
_cell.angle_alpha   90.00
_cell.angle_beta   90.00
_cell.angle_gamma   90.00
#
_symmetry.space_group_name_H-M   'P 1'
#
loop_
_entity.id
_entity.type
_entity.pdbx_description
1 polymer ?
#
loop_
_entity_poly.entity_id
_entity_poly.type
_entity_poly.pdbx_seq_one_letter_code
_entity_poly.pdbx_strand_id
1 'polypeptide(L)'
;MVMTRRKSNLNLCRRKRSRIQPEVDQPTISPTKSPSVKKLKQWKSSFLIKIKSPAKNIKFHPISTTEEISTKSPVDLSKGHDRGLTGPCIRLFADQLQNDMLHEIEHEIEDPPKNDKLQELIALAPAVLTVLNQNNCADSIVKFFKVVSEGKFPLDNIAFLLWIELVNFFSTSNTCEMRYMDSTKKFWKLGWILFGSKFIRFMMGFKNTSQITFGETVQGSFNPTEADINFAVPDIKVLRNFQPYNSTKNNIREPGIFTDIMHDIANSLQDTSACLSFDGKKLKQGLSGTHGDINLLGFEDGVSLYEKQKKLEAELSMVYEIIGEIQVNVKMVGLNDIPQAMKADIVSVLQEVLKLLGLTAKSLGKIKEKKLYAKAKFIERSAPGSDWKNGQYVYVISSINAFLYEIDSFFWHYDITLEKLLSVLSSLNGCSSMYIGGYHFKLDDHQNFKPLADIETDDTRLVKQRSSKWFKIRQTAKVTGSSIYAALGLDGLKKMQDHFDQVVCHVPPKERSAEVQSFLDYGTNHEIYAVATLVGKILPSLYPGLVYYEEGCIAIQYEEQNFMVVSPDGSLRSENGTNDICGIEIKCPVKQMHNEVPVRYLLQCMCEMEVLQVDKLLYICWMPDITSVFEIRRNDDLFLKVLDILLSIYGNEKPKRPTKLPEGIGQLRTEVQIDCQKAIFCGEFPSISNIDNACVNTTEATKTDSLEVLQQVAELIKDGYELKRERASEAMVFLCCGLDRNWSKDQIRWAPVCWFPKGYSLTTNVFRNIVENVHNQCHTAGVHIPCSSFDGQWHNLAVRDKDGKPLTMLQLQKDVWQENCKLQKSEIIKWLCAHNCTVKLSKSENGAIFLTNGGTSLPILSKRALQNRIEKKRNENQQSKEDDNQIIPQSECIPEQIIRAQMDTIEEGQNEVLAHLTLDSEAAHELESCNTANTVLVEDSDEAECADDISQTITNLFTPNITGETGSRSISTTEDDIATYSYKLTFQDAESLLCSLKSDKQANAKGIWDTRDCEFILTATKESEKMENLRDCDIKIFLKFFKHKKLTNAKLSIGKDEKLKAIFDVIGLVTSIQKSHMIKKK
;
A
#
# COMPACT_ATOMS: atom_id res chain seq x y z
N MET A 1 27.10 5.49 43.13
CA MET A 1 26.61 4.09 43.03
C MET A 1 26.37 3.83 41.55
N VAL A 2 27.18 3.10 40.78
CA VAL A 2 28.05 1.93 41.03
C VAL A 2 27.27 0.68 41.45
N MET A 3 27.02 -0.19 40.47
CA MET A 3 27.27 -1.63 40.55
C MET A 3 27.81 -2.12 39.18
N THR A 4 28.54 -3.22 39.20
CA THR A 4 29.49 -3.64 38.14
C THR A 4 29.38 -5.14 37.87
N ARG A 5 29.82 -5.57 36.67
CA ARG A 5 30.44 -6.88 36.27
C ARG A 5 30.17 -7.14 34.78
N ARG A 6 31.03 -7.82 34.00
CA ARG A 6 32.43 -8.28 34.16
C ARG A 6 33.03 -8.50 32.76
N LYS A 7 34.33 -8.23 32.58
CA LYS A 7 35.11 -8.78 31.45
C LYS A 7 35.82 -10.06 31.90
N SER A 8 36.02 -11.00 30.98
CA SER A 8 37.03 -12.06 31.08
C SER A 8 37.78 -12.17 29.75
N ASN A 9 39.11 -12.18 29.84
CA ASN A 9 40.02 -12.20 28.69
C ASN A 9 40.23 -13.63 28.16
N LEU A 10 40.66 -13.74 26.89
CA LEU A 10 41.59 -14.77 26.46
C LEU A 10 42.43 -14.26 25.28
N ASN A 11 43.74 -14.12 25.51
CA ASN A 11 44.77 -13.94 24.47
C ASN A 11 45.52 -15.26 24.34
N LEU A 12 45.90 -15.71 23.12
CA LEU A 12 47.31 -15.91 22.73
C LEU A 12 47.50 -16.43 21.28
N CYS A 13 48.76 -16.39 20.83
CA CYS A 13 49.37 -17.21 19.77
C CYS A 13 49.14 -16.89 18.28
N ARG A 14 49.89 -15.89 17.78
CA ARG A 14 50.49 -15.93 16.44
C ARG A 14 51.52 -17.08 16.35
N ARG A 15 51.58 -17.83 15.23
CA ARG A 15 52.84 -18.43 14.72
C ARG A 15 52.82 -18.78 13.22
N LYS A 16 53.79 -18.19 12.50
CA LYS A 16 54.52 -18.64 11.29
C LYS A 16 53.88 -19.69 10.33
N ARG A 17 53.80 -19.32 9.05
CA ARG A 17 54.28 -20.18 7.93
C ARG A 17 55.22 -19.40 7.00
N SER A 18 56.02 -20.13 6.25
CA SER A 18 57.31 -19.72 5.68
C SER A 18 57.27 -19.41 4.18
N ARG A 19 58.25 -18.60 3.71
CA ARG A 19 58.57 -18.40 2.30
C ARG A 19 59.04 -19.69 1.62
N ILE A 20 58.72 -19.84 0.33
CA ILE A 20 59.62 -20.38 -0.70
C ILE A 20 59.59 -19.39 -1.88
N GLN A 21 60.74 -19.12 -2.47
CA GLN A 21 60.99 -18.30 -3.66
C GLN A 21 61.57 -19.24 -4.76
N PRO A 22 61.37 -18.97 -6.06
CA PRO A 22 62.31 -18.15 -6.86
C PRO A 22 61.59 -16.95 -7.58
N GLU A 23 61.94 -16.57 -8.82
CA GLU A 23 62.98 -15.62 -9.30
C GLU A 23 62.72 -15.39 -10.82
N VAL A 24 63.14 -14.34 -11.55
CA VAL A 24 64.01 -13.16 -11.29
C VAL A 24 63.62 -11.96 -12.24
N ASP A 25 64.50 -10.96 -12.38
CA ASP A 25 64.57 -9.88 -13.41
C ASP A 25 63.63 -8.65 -13.42
N GLN A 26 64.27 -7.48 -13.25
CA GLN A 26 63.77 -6.11 -13.49
C GLN A 26 64.46 -5.50 -14.72
N PRO A 27 63.86 -4.46 -15.37
CA PRO A 27 64.42 -3.08 -15.25
C PRO A 27 63.35 -1.94 -15.35
N THR A 28 63.55 -0.65 -15.02
CA THR A 28 64.53 0.10 -14.17
C THR A 28 63.99 1.53 -13.85
N ILE A 29 64.47 2.13 -12.74
CA ILE A 29 64.92 3.55 -12.54
C ILE A 29 64.19 4.68 -13.35
N SER A 30 63.54 5.71 -12.77
CA SER A 30 64.11 6.74 -11.84
C SER A 30 63.04 7.67 -11.22
N PRO A 31 63.37 8.45 -10.14
CA PRO A 31 62.41 9.29 -9.39
C PRO A 31 62.61 10.81 -9.55
N THR A 32 61.55 11.63 -9.34
CA THR A 32 61.68 13.09 -9.14
C THR A 32 60.72 13.69 -8.10
N LYS A 33 61.32 14.18 -7.01
CA LYS A 33 61.09 15.46 -6.30
C LYS A 33 59.66 15.85 -5.82
N SER A 34 59.51 15.85 -4.50
CA SER A 34 58.65 16.77 -3.74
C SER A 34 59.03 18.25 -3.92
N PRO A 35 58.08 19.19 -3.73
CA PRO A 35 58.38 20.35 -2.89
C PRO A 35 57.25 20.83 -1.96
N SER A 36 57.60 20.94 -0.68
CA SER A 36 57.27 22.00 0.31
C SER A 36 55.96 22.81 0.26
N VAL A 37 55.28 22.78 1.41
CA VAL A 37 54.47 23.84 2.06
C VAL A 37 54.81 25.29 1.65
N LYS A 38 53.80 26.06 1.22
CA LYS A 38 53.60 27.50 1.56
C LYS A 38 52.24 28.04 1.10
N LYS A 39 51.79 29.10 1.77
CA LYS A 39 50.58 29.94 1.55
C LYS A 39 49.23 29.39 2.02
N LEU A 40 48.90 29.74 3.27
CA LEU A 40 47.54 29.77 3.80
C LEU A 40 47.24 31.23 4.23
N LYS A 41 46.59 32.00 3.34
CA LYS A 41 45.95 33.31 3.60
C LYS A 41 45.27 33.81 2.31
N GLN A 42 44.17 34.57 2.49
CA GLN A 42 43.27 35.12 1.46
C GLN A 42 42.42 34.10 0.68
N TRP A 43 41.15 33.96 1.07
CA TRP A 43 40.00 34.46 0.31
C TRP A 43 38.74 34.41 1.19
N LYS A 44 38.47 35.53 1.88
CA LYS A 44 37.15 35.84 2.48
C LYS A 44 36.54 36.97 1.66
N SER A 45 35.64 36.64 0.73
CA SER A 45 34.63 37.54 0.14
C SER A 45 33.87 36.81 -0.96
N SER A 46 32.67 37.31 -1.30
CA SER A 46 31.81 36.89 -2.42
C SER A 46 30.86 35.71 -2.17
N PHE A 47 29.75 35.97 -1.47
CA PHE A 47 28.42 35.69 -2.05
C PHE A 47 27.44 36.78 -1.59
N LEU A 48 27.14 37.71 -2.50
CA LEU A 48 26.32 38.89 -2.25
C LEU A 48 25.07 38.77 -3.14
N ILE A 49 23.99 38.22 -2.60
CA ILE A 49 22.72 38.07 -3.35
C ILE A 49 22.02 39.43 -3.37
N LYS A 50 21.96 40.04 -4.56
CA LYS A 50 21.16 41.25 -4.82
C LYS A 50 19.68 40.89 -4.81
N ILE A 51 18.95 41.27 -3.77
CA ILE A 51 17.49 41.39 -3.83
C ILE A 51 17.18 42.69 -4.59
N LYS A 52 16.54 42.57 -5.76
CA LYS A 52 15.97 43.72 -6.49
C LYS A 52 14.54 43.94 -6.00
N SER A 53 14.28 45.07 -5.35
CA SER A 53 12.91 45.56 -5.11
C SER A 53 12.33 46.16 -6.41
N PRO A 54 11.10 45.80 -6.81
CA PRO A 54 10.32 46.54 -7.79
C PRO A 54 9.30 47.45 -7.09
N ALA A 55 9.71 48.65 -6.69
CA ALA A 55 8.76 49.70 -6.36
C ALA A 55 8.01 50.14 -7.62
N LYS A 56 6.67 50.05 -7.62
CA LYS A 56 5.81 50.68 -8.63
C LYS A 56 4.72 51.51 -7.95
N ASN A 57 4.52 52.71 -8.48
CA ASN A 57 3.62 53.73 -7.95
C ASN A 57 2.16 53.27 -7.96
N ILE A 58 1.46 53.51 -6.84
CA ILE A 58 0.00 53.67 -6.83
C ILE A 58 -0.28 55.08 -6.31
N LYS A 59 -0.93 55.90 -7.15
CA LYS A 59 -1.43 57.22 -6.77
C LYS A 59 -2.82 57.05 -6.17
N PHE A 60 -3.06 57.59 -4.98
CA PHE A 60 -4.42 57.82 -4.49
C PHE A 60 -4.93 59.18 -4.98
N HIS A 61 -6.08 59.17 -5.66
CA HIS A 61 -6.87 60.37 -5.90
C HIS A 61 -7.86 60.56 -4.74
N PRO A 62 -8.02 61.78 -4.19
CA PRO A 62 -9.12 62.06 -3.27
C PRO A 62 -10.41 62.23 -4.08
N ILE A 63 -11.47 61.49 -3.72
CA ILE A 63 -12.83 61.77 -4.20
C ILE A 63 -13.53 62.61 -3.15
N SER A 64 -13.84 63.85 -3.51
CA SER A 64 -14.76 64.72 -2.79
C SER A 64 -16.21 64.27 -3.05
N THR A 65 -17.02 64.19 -2.00
CA THR A 65 -18.47 64.41 -2.10
C THR A 65 -18.91 65.28 -0.93
N THR A 66 -19.21 66.53 -1.25
CA THR A 66 -19.95 67.47 -0.41
C THR A 66 -21.42 67.33 -0.75
N GLU A 67 -22.30 67.12 0.24
CA GLU A 67 -23.66 67.64 0.14
C GLU A 67 -24.12 68.27 1.45
N GLU A 68 -24.45 69.55 1.28
CA GLU A 68 -24.65 70.67 2.17
C GLU A 68 -25.94 70.67 3.04
N ILE A 69 -25.97 71.62 3.99
CA ILE A 69 -27.16 72.27 4.60
C ILE A 69 -27.97 71.49 5.66
N SER A 70 -27.80 71.89 6.92
CA SER A 70 -28.79 72.81 7.53
C SER A 70 -28.20 73.59 8.72
N THR A 71 -28.52 74.87 8.81
CA THR A 71 -27.93 75.85 9.73
C THR A 71 -28.75 76.03 11.00
N LYS A 72 -28.07 76.38 12.11
CA LYS A 72 -28.52 77.44 13.03
C LYS A 72 -27.33 78.00 13.81
N SER A 73 -27.29 79.33 13.88
CA SER A 73 -26.13 80.13 14.29
C SER A 73 -26.25 80.59 15.77
N PRO A 74 -25.46 81.54 16.30
CA PRO A 74 -24.58 81.23 17.43
C PRO A 74 -24.86 82.06 18.70
N VAL A 75 -24.13 81.76 19.78
CA VAL A 75 -23.84 82.76 20.82
C VAL A 75 -22.33 82.78 21.05
N ASP A 76 -21.76 83.98 20.86
CA ASP A 76 -20.35 84.32 21.04
C ASP A 76 -20.08 84.67 22.51
N LEU A 77 -18.86 84.38 23.02
CA LEU A 77 -18.25 85.09 24.16
C LEU A 77 -16.76 84.68 24.35
N SER A 78 -15.92 85.16 23.44
CA SER A 78 -14.60 85.76 23.67
C SER A 78 -13.72 85.45 24.94
N LYS A 79 -12.42 85.26 24.66
CA LYS A 79 -11.19 85.61 25.45
C LYS A 79 -10.74 84.73 26.64
N GLY A 80 -9.45 84.33 26.58
CA GLY A 80 -8.67 83.78 27.71
C GLY A 80 -7.52 82.87 27.24
N HIS A 81 -6.47 83.41 26.61
CA HIS A 81 -5.14 83.58 27.22
C HIS A 81 -4.43 82.29 27.70
N ASP A 82 -3.42 81.87 26.92
CA ASP A 82 -2.34 80.99 27.34
C ASP A 82 -1.74 81.41 28.69
N ARG A 83 -1.74 80.49 29.66
CA ARG A 83 -0.72 80.40 30.71
C ARG A 83 -0.46 78.93 31.04
N GLY A 84 0.69 78.43 30.59
CA GLY A 84 1.19 77.13 31.06
C GLY A 84 1.41 77.16 32.56
N LEU A 85 0.84 76.18 33.27
CA LEU A 85 1.09 76.00 34.69
C LEU A 85 2.50 75.47 34.90
N THR A 86 3.32 76.23 35.63
CA THR A 86 4.63 75.79 36.09
C THR A 86 4.48 74.81 37.25
N GLY A 87 5.52 73.99 37.47
CA GLY A 87 5.50 72.84 38.38
C GLY A 87 5.03 73.03 39.85
N PRO A 88 5.06 74.23 40.49
CA PRO A 88 4.62 74.35 41.88
C PRO A 88 3.14 74.05 42.14
N CYS A 89 2.23 74.34 41.19
CA CYS A 89 0.78 74.23 41.43
C CYS A 89 0.29 72.77 41.47
N ILE A 90 0.92 71.87 40.71
CA ILE A 90 0.58 70.43 40.71
C ILE A 90 0.94 69.80 42.06
N ARG A 91 2.02 70.26 42.71
CA ARG A 91 2.41 69.79 44.05
C ARG A 91 1.33 70.14 45.09
N LEU A 92 0.93 71.40 45.16
CA LEU A 92 -0.12 71.84 46.11
C LEU A 92 -1.45 71.12 45.91
N PHE A 93 -1.83 70.78 44.67
CA PHE A 93 -3.07 70.02 44.42
C PHE A 93 -2.93 68.53 44.81
N ALA A 94 -1.76 67.92 44.61
CA ALA A 94 -1.48 66.56 45.05
C ALA A 94 -1.39 66.46 46.58
N ASP A 95 -0.73 67.42 47.23
CA ASP A 95 -0.61 67.52 48.69
C ASP A 95 -2.00 67.73 49.33
N GLN A 96 -2.87 68.55 48.72
CA GLN A 96 -4.26 68.72 49.17
C GLN A 96 -5.06 67.43 49.02
N LEU A 97 -5.01 66.78 47.85
CA LEU A 97 -5.74 65.52 47.60
C LEU A 97 -5.28 64.39 48.55
N GLN A 98 -4.00 64.34 48.87
CA GLN A 98 -3.43 63.38 49.82
C GLN A 98 -3.92 63.64 51.26
N ASN A 99 -3.98 64.92 51.68
CA ASN A 99 -4.50 65.29 52.99
C ASN A 99 -6.02 65.02 53.11
N ASP A 100 -6.80 65.36 52.08
CA ASP A 100 -8.24 65.16 52.06
C ASP A 100 -8.58 63.64 52.11
N MET A 101 -7.85 62.80 51.35
CA MET A 101 -8.00 61.33 51.43
C MET A 101 -7.58 60.73 52.77
N LEU A 102 -6.52 61.24 53.41
CA LEU A 102 -6.11 60.78 54.74
C LEU A 102 -7.17 61.15 55.80
N HIS A 103 -7.75 62.35 55.71
CA HIS A 103 -8.71 62.86 56.68
C HIS A 103 -10.09 62.16 56.59
N GLU A 104 -10.51 61.66 55.42
CA GLU A 104 -11.70 60.79 55.32
C GLU A 104 -11.43 59.38 55.87
N ILE A 105 -10.24 58.80 55.62
CA ILE A 105 -9.90 57.44 56.07
C ILE A 105 -9.73 57.34 57.59
N GLU A 106 -9.20 58.38 58.24
CA GLU A 106 -8.99 58.41 59.70
C GLU A 106 -10.31 58.51 60.51
N HIS A 107 -11.45 58.80 59.88
CA HIS A 107 -12.69 59.15 60.60
C HIS A 107 -13.80 58.08 60.58
N GLU A 108 -13.67 57.01 59.78
CA GLU A 108 -14.69 55.95 59.66
C GLU A 108 -14.25 54.54 60.13
N ILE A 109 -13.00 54.34 60.57
CA ILE A 109 -12.50 53.01 60.96
C ILE A 109 -11.82 53.05 62.34
N GLU A 110 -12.47 52.50 63.37
CA GLU A 110 -11.79 52.15 64.63
C GLU A 110 -10.88 50.94 64.39
N ASP A 111 -9.55 51.14 64.55
CA ASP A 111 -8.47 50.19 64.23
C ASP A 111 -8.52 49.59 62.80
N PRO A 112 -8.18 50.38 61.75
CA PRO A 112 -7.92 49.80 60.44
C PRO A 112 -6.72 48.84 60.55
N PRO A 113 -6.84 47.59 60.04
CA PRO A 113 -5.68 46.70 60.00
C PRO A 113 -4.56 47.37 59.21
N LYS A 114 -3.35 47.42 59.77
CA LYS A 114 -2.16 48.01 59.13
C LYS A 114 -1.90 47.32 57.79
N ASN A 115 -2.48 47.89 56.74
CA ASN A 115 -2.37 47.39 55.39
C ASN A 115 -1.20 48.13 54.74
N ASP A 116 0.00 47.60 54.97
CA ASP A 116 1.26 48.21 54.49
C ASP A 116 1.22 48.51 52.98
N LYS A 117 0.46 47.72 52.21
CA LYS A 117 0.24 47.92 50.77
C LYS A 117 -0.61 49.15 50.43
N LEU A 118 -1.53 49.56 51.30
CA LEU A 118 -2.30 50.79 51.11
C LEU A 118 -1.40 52.02 51.30
N GLN A 119 -0.53 51.98 52.33
CA GLN A 119 0.46 53.04 52.56
C GLN A 119 1.49 53.10 51.43
N GLU A 120 1.97 51.95 50.94
CA GLU A 120 2.81 51.86 49.74
C GLU A 120 2.12 52.44 48.49
N LEU A 121 0.85 52.10 48.26
CA LEU A 121 0.07 52.63 47.14
C LEU A 121 -0.10 54.15 47.22
N ILE A 122 -0.43 54.69 48.39
CA ILE A 122 -0.53 56.14 48.64
C ILE A 122 0.82 56.83 48.38
N ALA A 123 1.93 56.25 48.84
CA ALA A 123 3.27 56.80 48.62
C ALA A 123 3.70 56.78 47.14
N LEU A 124 3.30 55.77 46.36
CA LEU A 124 3.61 55.66 44.93
C LEU A 124 2.68 56.49 44.03
N ALA A 125 1.44 56.76 44.46
CA ALA A 125 0.40 57.37 43.64
C ALA A 125 0.82 58.71 42.97
N PRO A 126 1.49 59.68 43.64
CA PRO A 126 1.91 60.92 42.99
C PRO A 126 2.91 60.72 41.85
N ALA A 127 3.84 59.78 42.00
CA ALA A 127 4.82 59.44 40.98
C ALA A 127 4.17 58.72 39.79
N VAL A 128 3.30 57.74 40.07
CA VAL A 128 2.54 56.99 39.05
C VAL A 128 1.62 57.94 38.26
N LEU A 129 0.86 58.80 38.93
CA LEU A 129 0.01 59.80 38.28
C LEU A 129 0.80 60.79 37.42
N THR A 130 2.02 61.18 37.84
CA THR A 130 2.90 62.03 37.03
C THR A 130 3.27 61.34 35.71
N VAL A 131 3.68 60.07 35.75
CA VAL A 131 4.03 59.29 34.55
C VAL A 131 2.80 59.02 33.68
N LEU A 132 1.65 58.71 34.27
CA LEU A 132 0.40 58.49 33.54
C LEU A 132 -0.11 59.77 32.86
N ASN A 133 0.04 60.94 33.49
CA ASN A 133 -0.30 62.23 32.88
C ASN A 133 0.61 62.56 31.68
N GLN A 134 1.93 62.32 31.81
CA GLN A 134 2.89 62.48 30.70
C GLN A 134 2.55 61.61 29.47
N ASN A 135 1.83 60.50 29.68
CA ASN A 135 1.41 59.56 28.63
C ASN A 135 -0.11 59.63 28.32
N ASN A 136 -0.83 60.67 28.77
CA ASN A 136 -2.28 60.86 28.57
C ASN A 136 -3.16 59.66 29.03
N CYS A 137 -2.71 58.89 30.02
CA CYS A 137 -3.37 57.68 30.50
C CYS A 137 -4.06 57.83 31.87
N ALA A 138 -3.84 58.93 32.60
CA ALA A 138 -4.32 59.11 33.97
C ALA A 138 -5.84 58.99 34.10
N ASP A 139 -6.61 59.67 33.24
CA ASP A 139 -8.07 59.62 33.22
C ASP A 139 -8.63 58.20 33.08
N SER A 140 -7.99 57.37 32.24
CA SER A 140 -8.40 55.99 32.00
C SER A 140 -8.17 55.10 33.22
N ILE A 141 -7.06 55.33 33.93
CA ILE A 141 -6.72 54.62 35.18
C ILE A 141 -7.62 55.07 36.34
N VAL A 142 -7.93 56.37 36.45
CA VAL A 142 -8.90 56.88 37.44
C VAL A 142 -10.30 56.30 37.17
N LYS A 143 -10.75 56.28 35.90
CA LYS A 143 -12.01 55.62 35.51
C LYS A 143 -12.00 54.13 35.85
N PHE A 144 -10.88 53.42 35.61
CA PHE A 144 -10.73 52.02 35.97
C PHE A 144 -10.87 51.79 37.49
N PHE A 145 -10.12 52.53 38.31
CA PHE A 145 -10.25 52.43 39.77
C PHE A 145 -11.67 52.72 40.25
N LYS A 146 -12.35 53.71 39.66
CA LYS A 146 -13.75 54.03 39.97
C LYS A 146 -14.72 52.89 39.63
N VAL A 147 -14.60 52.25 38.46
CA VAL A 147 -15.48 51.12 38.13
C VAL A 147 -15.17 49.85 38.94
N VAL A 148 -13.93 49.70 39.42
CA VAL A 148 -13.54 48.62 40.35
C VAL A 148 -14.10 48.89 41.75
N SER A 149 -13.97 50.10 42.30
CA SER A 149 -14.50 50.44 43.63
C SER A 149 -16.03 50.43 43.67
N GLU A 150 -16.69 50.79 42.57
CA GLU A 150 -18.14 50.65 42.39
C GLU A 150 -18.60 49.19 42.17
N GLY A 151 -17.69 48.21 42.15
CA GLY A 151 -17.99 46.78 41.92
C GLY A 151 -18.50 46.44 40.52
N LYS A 152 -18.40 47.37 39.57
CA LYS A 152 -18.93 47.25 38.20
C LYS A 152 -17.99 46.53 37.25
N PHE A 153 -16.71 46.41 37.60
CA PHE A 153 -15.69 45.77 36.76
C PHE A 153 -15.39 44.33 37.24
N PRO A 154 -15.63 43.30 36.41
CA PRO A 154 -15.34 41.91 36.77
C PRO A 154 -13.83 41.63 36.81
N LEU A 155 -13.28 41.46 38.02
CA LEU A 155 -11.85 41.17 38.24
C LEU A 155 -11.43 39.75 37.87
N ASP A 156 -12.37 38.87 37.55
CA ASP A 156 -12.14 37.55 36.96
C ASP A 156 -12.12 37.58 35.41
N ASN A 157 -12.37 38.74 34.80
CA ASN A 157 -12.37 38.90 33.36
C ASN A 157 -10.99 38.60 32.76
N ILE A 158 -10.96 37.74 31.73
CA ILE A 158 -9.72 37.28 31.13
C ILE A 158 -8.83 38.42 30.61
N ALA A 159 -9.38 39.51 30.08
CA ALA A 159 -8.57 40.64 29.60
C ALA A 159 -7.84 41.35 30.75
N PHE A 160 -8.48 41.50 31.90
CA PHE A 160 -7.85 42.06 33.10
C PHE A 160 -6.81 41.09 33.68
N LEU A 161 -7.12 39.79 33.77
CA LEU A 161 -6.16 38.81 34.23
C LEU A 161 -4.92 38.74 33.33
N LEU A 162 -5.07 38.83 32.00
CA LEU A 162 -3.94 38.90 31.07
C LEU A 162 -3.13 40.20 31.21
N TRP A 163 -3.76 41.32 31.56
CA TRP A 163 -3.06 42.56 31.91
C TRP A 163 -2.27 42.42 33.21
N ILE A 164 -2.82 41.76 34.24
CA ILE A 164 -2.08 41.43 35.48
C ILE A 164 -0.87 40.53 35.19
N GLU A 165 -0.98 39.55 34.30
CA GLU A 165 0.18 38.74 33.88
C GLU A 165 1.26 39.59 33.18
N LEU A 166 0.88 40.62 32.43
CA LEU A 166 1.83 41.55 31.80
C LEU A 166 2.56 42.41 32.85
N VAL A 167 1.84 42.92 33.85
CA VAL A 167 2.43 43.64 35.00
C VAL A 167 3.39 42.72 35.77
N ASN A 168 2.97 41.49 36.07
CA ASN A 168 3.80 40.49 36.73
C ASN A 168 5.07 40.17 35.93
N PHE A 169 4.96 40.00 34.61
CA PHE A 169 6.09 39.72 33.73
C PHE A 169 7.17 40.82 33.83
N PHE A 170 6.80 42.09 33.65
CA PHE A 170 7.74 43.21 33.78
C PHE A 170 8.23 43.46 35.21
N SER A 171 7.56 42.90 36.23
CA SER A 171 7.98 42.98 37.64
C SER A 171 8.92 41.84 38.07
N THR A 172 9.18 40.84 37.22
CA THR A 172 10.15 39.77 37.55
C THR A 172 11.60 40.21 37.33
N SER A 173 12.54 39.60 38.06
CA SER A 173 13.97 39.72 37.79
C SER A 173 14.40 38.99 36.52
N ASN A 174 13.67 37.92 36.15
CA ASN A 174 13.98 37.07 35.01
C ASN A 174 12.69 36.48 34.43
N THR A 175 12.50 36.56 33.10
CA THR A 175 11.30 36.01 32.45
C THR A 175 11.06 34.51 32.68
N CYS A 176 12.10 33.73 33.03
CA CYS A 176 11.97 32.32 33.40
C CYS A 176 11.34 32.09 34.80
N GLU A 177 11.30 33.12 35.64
CA GLU A 177 10.66 33.08 36.97
C GLU A 177 9.15 33.27 36.88
N MET A 178 8.63 33.73 35.74
CA MET A 178 7.22 34.00 35.51
C MET A 178 6.32 32.82 35.92
N ARG A 179 5.21 33.14 36.60
CA ARG A 179 4.20 32.18 37.07
C ARG A 179 2.82 32.65 36.62
N TYR A 180 2.17 31.82 35.81
CA TYR A 180 0.87 32.14 35.23
C TYR A 180 -0.27 31.53 36.05
N MET A 181 -1.36 32.28 36.19
CA MET A 181 -2.62 31.85 36.81
C MET A 181 -3.28 30.70 36.03
N ASP A 182 -4.04 29.84 36.71
CA ASP A 182 -4.71 28.72 36.05
C ASP A 182 -5.81 29.15 35.06
N SER A 183 -6.45 30.30 35.32
CA SER A 183 -7.43 30.94 34.42
C SER A 183 -6.80 31.46 33.12
N THR A 184 -5.65 32.13 33.19
CA THR A 184 -4.92 32.63 32.02
C THR A 184 -4.29 31.48 31.23
N LYS A 185 -3.70 30.48 31.91
CA LYS A 185 -3.26 29.23 31.26
C LYS A 185 -4.41 28.46 30.61
N LYS A 186 -5.62 28.46 31.18
CA LYS A 186 -6.83 27.85 30.56
C LYS A 186 -7.15 28.53 29.23
N PHE A 187 -7.18 29.85 29.21
CA PHE A 187 -7.38 30.64 27.99
C PHE A 187 -6.29 30.37 26.94
N TRP A 188 -5.02 30.44 27.31
CA TRP A 188 -3.91 30.17 26.39
C TRP A 188 -3.88 28.72 25.88
N LYS A 189 -4.24 27.75 26.73
CA LYS A 189 -4.41 26.34 26.35
C LYS A 189 -5.52 26.18 25.31
N LEU A 190 -6.67 26.83 25.51
CA LEU A 190 -7.78 26.80 24.56
C LEU A 190 -7.41 27.45 23.22
N GLY A 191 -6.79 28.65 23.25
CA GLY A 191 -6.31 29.32 22.04
C GLY A 191 -5.25 28.50 21.28
N TRP A 192 -4.35 27.81 21.99
CA TRP A 192 -3.39 26.89 21.38
C TRP A 192 -4.05 25.67 20.74
N ILE A 193 -5.11 25.11 21.35
CA ILE A 193 -5.88 23.98 20.79
C ILE A 193 -6.62 24.41 19.52
N LEU A 194 -7.29 25.57 19.54
CA LEU A 194 -8.14 26.04 18.45
C LEU A 194 -7.34 26.60 17.26
N PHE A 195 -6.24 27.33 17.53
CA PHE A 195 -5.53 28.12 16.52
C PHE A 195 -4.04 27.74 16.38
N GLY A 196 -3.61 26.67 17.07
CA GLY A 196 -2.27 26.10 16.96
C GLY A 196 -1.13 26.98 17.48
N SER A 197 0.09 26.59 17.12
CA SER A 197 1.33 27.27 17.52
C SER A 197 1.50 28.66 16.91
N LYS A 198 0.89 28.94 15.74
CA LYS A 198 0.93 30.26 15.09
C LYS A 198 0.27 31.34 15.96
N PHE A 199 -0.91 31.06 16.51
CA PHE A 199 -1.61 31.96 17.44
C PHE A 199 -0.76 32.27 18.68
N ILE A 200 -0.18 31.25 19.32
CA ILE A 200 0.67 31.45 20.50
C ILE A 200 1.89 32.31 20.19
N ARG A 201 2.56 32.10 19.05
CA ARG A 201 3.70 32.94 18.62
C ARG A 201 3.27 34.39 18.34
N PHE A 202 2.15 34.59 17.64
CA PHE A 202 1.61 35.92 17.34
C PHE A 202 1.24 36.71 18.62
N MET A 203 0.50 36.07 19.53
CA MET A 203 0.07 36.70 20.79
C MET A 203 1.22 36.91 21.79
N MET A 204 2.34 36.19 21.64
CA MET A 204 3.53 36.34 22.48
C MET A 204 4.45 37.47 22.02
N GLY A 205 4.52 37.76 20.72
CA GLY A 205 5.55 38.66 20.17
C GLY A 205 6.92 37.98 20.05
N PHE A 206 7.98 38.78 19.94
CA PHE A 206 9.36 38.28 19.79
C PHE A 206 10.00 37.82 21.11
N LYS A 207 9.42 38.17 22.26
CA LYS A 207 9.89 37.82 23.61
C LYS A 207 11.38 38.12 23.77
N ASN A 208 12.19 37.13 24.11
CA ASN A 208 13.62 37.29 24.37
C ASN A 208 14.48 37.05 23.11
N THR A 209 13.89 36.98 21.91
CA THR A 209 14.62 36.62 20.67
C THR A 209 15.73 37.61 20.36
N SER A 210 15.55 38.90 20.66
CA SER A 210 16.59 39.93 20.63
C SER A 210 17.78 39.55 21.52
N GLN A 211 17.56 39.42 22.82
CA GLN A 211 18.56 39.09 23.85
C GLN A 211 19.33 37.79 23.55
N ILE A 212 18.66 36.79 22.95
CA ILE A 212 19.29 35.53 22.51
C ILE A 212 20.17 35.77 21.27
N THR A 213 19.70 36.56 20.30
CA THR A 213 20.40 36.79 19.02
C THR A 213 21.65 37.63 19.20
N PHE A 214 21.64 38.60 20.13
CA PHE A 214 22.80 39.43 20.44
C PHE A 214 23.80 38.75 21.41
N GLY A 215 23.41 37.64 22.05
CA GLY A 215 24.28 36.89 22.97
C GLY A 215 24.53 37.62 24.31
N GLU A 216 23.68 38.59 24.65
CA GLU A 216 23.83 39.49 25.80
C GLU A 216 23.38 38.84 27.12
N THR A 217 22.82 37.63 27.07
CA THR A 217 22.20 36.94 28.21
C THR A 217 22.83 35.59 28.53
N VAL A 218 22.91 35.28 29.82
CA VAL A 218 23.28 33.94 30.31
C VAL A 218 22.11 32.99 30.09
N GLN A 219 22.37 31.78 29.61
CA GLN A 219 21.33 30.79 29.31
C GLN A 219 20.40 30.55 30.52
N GLY A 220 19.13 30.95 30.38
CA GLY A 220 18.11 30.85 31.43
C GLY A 220 17.91 32.10 32.28
N SER A 221 18.56 33.22 31.96
CA SER A 221 18.38 34.53 32.60
C SER A 221 18.17 35.62 31.56
N PHE A 222 16.92 36.09 31.41
CA PHE A 222 16.54 37.10 30.43
C PHE A 222 15.82 38.26 31.11
N ASN A 223 16.21 39.50 30.80
CA ASN A 223 15.64 40.71 31.38
C ASN A 223 14.22 40.95 30.81
N PRO A 224 13.16 41.00 31.62
CA PRO A 224 11.81 41.26 31.13
C PRO A 224 11.63 42.65 30.50
N THR A 225 12.38 43.65 30.94
CA THR A 225 12.26 45.04 30.42
C THR A 225 12.83 45.22 29.00
N GLU A 226 13.64 44.26 28.55
CA GLU A 226 14.22 44.20 27.19
C GLU A 226 13.49 43.18 26.29
N ALA A 227 12.38 42.60 26.76
CA ALA A 227 11.61 41.60 26.01
C ALA A 227 10.49 42.28 25.21
N ASP A 228 10.40 41.94 23.92
CA ASP A 228 9.40 42.49 23.00
C ASP A 228 8.16 41.59 22.95
N ILE A 229 7.19 41.83 23.83
CA ILE A 229 5.99 41.02 23.99
C ILE A 229 4.68 41.79 23.78
N ASN A 230 3.71 41.12 23.17
CA ASN A 230 2.32 41.60 23.11
C ASN A 230 1.55 41.23 24.39
N PHE A 231 1.71 39.98 24.85
CA PHE A 231 1.17 39.45 26.09
C PHE A 231 2.19 38.53 26.77
N ALA A 232 2.08 38.38 28.09
CA ALA A 232 2.79 37.35 28.83
C ALA A 232 2.16 35.97 28.54
N VAL A 233 2.63 35.32 27.48
CA VAL A 233 2.13 34.00 27.05
C VAL A 233 3.01 32.86 27.61
N PRO A 234 2.42 31.83 28.25
CA PRO A 234 3.16 30.66 28.70
C PRO A 234 3.77 29.90 27.53
N ASP A 235 5.00 29.40 27.69
CA ASP A 235 5.67 28.63 26.65
C ASP A 235 4.86 27.37 26.27
N ILE A 236 4.93 26.96 25.00
CA ILE A 236 4.19 25.79 24.48
C ILE A 236 4.46 24.52 25.30
N LYS A 237 5.63 24.38 25.92
CA LYS A 237 5.93 23.27 26.86
C LYS A 237 5.07 23.31 28.13
N VAL A 238 4.83 24.51 28.68
CA VAL A 238 3.93 24.73 29.83
C VAL A 238 2.49 24.42 29.43
N LEU A 239 2.02 24.95 28.29
CA LEU A 239 0.67 24.69 27.79
C LEU A 239 0.44 23.20 27.44
N ARG A 240 1.45 22.50 26.91
CA ARG A 240 1.42 21.05 26.65
C ARG A 240 1.29 20.25 27.95
N ASN A 241 2.01 20.64 28.98
CA ASN A 241 2.00 19.96 30.27
C ASN A 241 0.78 20.27 31.13
N PHE A 242 0.21 21.47 30.98
CA PHE A 242 -0.99 21.92 31.67
C PHE A 242 -2.24 21.24 31.11
N GLN A 243 -3.00 20.60 32.00
CA GLN A 243 -4.22 19.85 31.68
C GLN A 243 -5.35 20.34 32.61
N PRO A 244 -5.95 21.50 32.29
CA PRO A 244 -6.91 22.16 33.19
C PRO A 244 -8.33 21.61 33.11
N TYR A 245 -8.61 20.84 32.07
CA TYR A 245 -9.78 20.00 31.93
C TYR A 245 -9.34 18.61 32.37
N ASN A 246 -10.16 17.88 33.13
CA ASN A 246 -9.83 16.56 33.68
C ASN A 246 -9.73 15.44 32.62
N SER A 247 -9.34 15.77 31.38
CA SER A 247 -8.75 14.82 30.44
C SER A 247 -7.46 14.28 31.05
N THR A 248 -7.57 13.16 31.76
CA THR A 248 -6.44 12.36 32.23
C THR A 248 -5.50 12.11 31.07
N LYS A 249 -4.19 12.29 31.30
CA LYS A 249 -3.12 12.28 30.28
C LYS A 249 -2.99 11.00 29.44
N ASN A 250 -3.79 9.97 29.76
CA ASN A 250 -3.73 8.64 29.18
C ASN A 250 -5.03 8.22 28.46
N ASN A 251 -6.13 8.97 28.54
CA ASN A 251 -7.37 8.61 27.84
C ASN A 251 -7.36 9.08 26.37
N ILE A 252 -6.32 8.69 25.62
CA ILE A 252 -6.52 8.38 24.21
C ILE A 252 -7.44 7.17 24.23
N ARG A 253 -8.75 7.41 24.11
CA ARG A 253 -9.72 6.33 24.08
C ARG A 253 -9.42 5.51 22.83
N GLU A 254 -9.24 4.21 23.01
CA GLU A 254 -9.08 3.27 21.90
C GLU A 254 -10.23 3.39 20.89
N PRO A 255 -10.04 2.97 19.62
CA PRO A 255 -11.11 2.88 18.64
C PRO A 255 -12.32 2.14 19.22
N GLY A 256 -13.51 2.75 19.15
CA GLY A 256 -14.68 2.22 19.82
C GLY A 256 -15.86 3.18 19.90
N ILE A 257 -16.91 2.68 20.55
CA ILE A 257 -18.17 3.40 20.83
C ILE A 257 -18.15 3.82 22.31
N PHE A 258 -18.53 5.08 22.59
CA PHE A 258 -18.40 5.73 23.89
C PHE A 258 -19.75 5.90 24.56
N THR A 259 -20.27 4.80 25.12
CA THR A 259 -21.60 4.74 25.76
C THR A 259 -21.72 5.68 26.96
N ASP A 260 -20.65 5.90 27.71
CA ASP A 260 -20.59 6.89 28.79
C ASP A 260 -20.81 8.32 28.28
N ILE A 261 -20.16 8.69 27.17
CA ILE A 261 -20.38 10.00 26.54
C ILE A 261 -21.81 10.09 25.97
N MET A 262 -22.36 9.00 25.44
CA MET A 262 -23.77 8.96 24.98
C MET A 262 -24.74 9.21 26.14
N HIS A 263 -24.50 8.62 27.32
CA HIS A 263 -25.32 8.88 28.51
C HIS A 263 -25.19 10.33 29.00
N ASP A 264 -23.99 10.92 28.99
CA ASP A 264 -23.78 12.34 29.30
C ASP A 264 -24.56 13.25 28.33
N ILE A 265 -24.59 12.90 27.03
CA ILE A 265 -25.41 13.60 26.03
C ILE A 265 -26.90 13.45 26.34
N ALA A 266 -27.40 12.24 26.60
CA ALA A 266 -28.82 12.00 26.91
C ALA A 266 -29.27 12.83 28.13
N ASN A 267 -28.47 12.83 29.20
CA ASN A 267 -28.70 13.63 30.40
C ASN A 267 -28.68 15.15 30.12
N SER A 268 -27.84 15.62 29.20
CA SER A 268 -27.74 17.03 28.81
C SER A 268 -28.85 17.48 27.87
N LEU A 269 -29.45 16.58 27.08
CA LEU A 269 -30.43 16.93 26.06
C LEU A 269 -31.86 16.98 26.59
N GLN A 270 -32.21 16.26 27.67
CA GLN A 270 -33.51 16.34 28.35
C GLN A 270 -34.69 16.33 27.36
N ASP A 271 -34.85 15.22 26.66
CA ASP A 271 -35.85 14.96 25.60
C ASP A 271 -35.67 15.74 24.28
N THR A 272 -34.67 16.62 24.15
CA THR A 272 -34.33 17.23 22.84
C THR A 272 -33.60 16.26 21.91
N SER A 273 -33.80 16.44 20.60
CA SER A 273 -33.26 15.57 19.56
C SER A 273 -31.85 15.98 19.11
N ALA A 274 -31.07 15.01 18.62
CA ALA A 274 -29.68 15.19 18.22
C ALA A 274 -29.41 14.89 16.73
N CYS A 275 -28.37 15.51 16.18
CA CYS A 275 -27.80 15.14 14.89
C CYS A 275 -26.54 14.28 15.10
N LEU A 276 -26.41 13.21 14.31
CA LEU A 276 -25.20 12.39 14.26
C LEU A 276 -24.35 12.79 13.05
N SER A 277 -23.28 13.55 13.29
CA SER A 277 -22.34 13.97 12.25
C SER A 277 -21.14 13.02 12.20
N PHE A 278 -20.68 12.64 11.01
CA PHE A 278 -19.45 11.85 10.87
C PHE A 278 -18.57 12.28 9.69
N ASP A 279 -17.26 12.30 9.93
CA ASP A 279 -16.23 12.80 9.01
C ASP A 279 -14.90 12.04 9.18
N GLY A 280 -14.09 12.00 8.12
CA GLY A 280 -12.80 11.33 8.08
C GLY A 280 -11.62 12.31 8.22
N LYS A 281 -10.78 12.15 9.24
CA LYS A 281 -9.54 12.92 9.40
C LYS A 281 -8.34 12.11 8.93
N LYS A 282 -7.58 12.64 7.96
CA LYS A 282 -6.37 12.00 7.43
C LYS A 282 -5.33 11.76 8.53
N LEU A 283 -4.90 10.51 8.63
CA LEU A 283 -3.78 10.09 9.47
C LEU A 283 -2.49 10.21 8.67
N LYS A 284 -1.39 10.59 9.34
CA LYS A 284 -0.07 10.34 8.76
C LYS A 284 0.14 8.83 8.71
N GLN A 285 0.51 8.32 7.55
CA GLN A 285 0.74 6.89 7.34
C GLN A 285 1.79 6.38 8.33
N GLY A 286 1.49 5.29 9.03
CA GLY A 286 2.38 4.72 10.04
C GLY A 286 2.36 5.49 11.36
N LEU A 287 1.20 5.50 12.03
CA LEU A 287 1.23 5.53 13.51
C LEU A 287 2.10 4.34 13.96
N SER A 288 3.08 4.60 14.83
CA SER A 288 4.10 3.61 15.18
C SER A 288 3.60 2.66 16.26
N GLY A 289 3.72 1.34 16.01
CA GLY A 289 3.39 0.30 16.99
C GLY A 289 2.00 -0.31 16.79
N THR A 290 1.30 -0.56 17.89
CA THR A 290 -0.01 -1.24 17.96
C THR A 290 -1.20 -0.39 17.50
N HIS A 291 -0.98 0.86 17.10
CA HIS A 291 -2.02 1.78 16.66
C HIS A 291 -1.82 2.14 15.19
N GLY A 292 -2.90 2.27 14.43
CA GLY A 292 -2.87 2.66 13.01
C GLY A 292 -3.10 1.54 12.00
N ASP A 293 -3.50 0.35 12.45
CA ASP A 293 -4.16 -0.62 11.56
C ASP A 293 -5.60 -0.20 11.29
N ILE A 294 -6.18 -0.71 10.21
CA ILE A 294 -7.62 -0.63 9.98
C ILE A 294 -8.34 -1.43 11.08
N ASN A 295 -9.21 -0.75 11.82
CA ASN A 295 -10.13 -1.34 12.77
C ASN A 295 -11.51 -0.76 12.44
N LEU A 296 -12.41 -1.59 11.95
CA LEU A 296 -13.77 -1.22 11.55
C LEU A 296 -14.79 -1.71 12.59
N LEU A 297 -14.38 -1.79 13.86
CA LEU A 297 -15.21 -2.20 15.00
C LEU A 297 -15.79 -3.61 14.88
N GLY A 298 -15.08 -4.53 14.19
CA GLY A 298 -15.54 -5.89 13.93
C GLY A 298 -16.43 -6.04 12.68
N PHE A 299 -16.65 -4.95 11.91
CA PHE A 299 -17.41 -4.98 10.66
C PHE A 299 -16.51 -5.13 9.42
N GLU A 300 -15.24 -5.51 9.55
CA GLU A 300 -14.36 -5.74 8.41
C GLU A 300 -14.91 -6.78 7.41
N ASP A 301 -14.70 -6.55 6.10
CA ASP A 301 -14.99 -7.54 5.07
C ASP A 301 -14.04 -8.75 5.21
N GLY A 302 -14.48 -9.80 5.91
CA GLY A 302 -13.74 -11.04 6.12
C GLY A 302 -13.27 -11.22 7.57
N VAL A 303 -11.95 -11.38 7.76
CA VAL A 303 -11.35 -11.58 9.09
C VAL A 303 -11.06 -10.23 9.74
N SER A 304 -11.58 -10.01 10.94
CA SER A 304 -11.42 -8.75 11.71
C SER A 304 -9.97 -8.50 12.13
N LEU A 305 -9.64 -7.26 12.52
CA LEU A 305 -8.31 -6.95 13.07
C LEU A 305 -8.00 -7.79 14.33
N TYR A 306 -8.98 -7.95 15.21
CA TYR A 306 -8.83 -8.75 16.44
C TYR A 306 -8.49 -10.21 16.13
N GLU A 307 -9.18 -10.83 15.17
CA GLU A 307 -8.89 -12.21 14.76
C GLU A 307 -7.53 -12.32 14.04
N LYS A 308 -7.14 -11.32 13.23
CA LYS A 308 -5.79 -11.25 12.62
C LYS A 308 -4.69 -11.19 13.69
N GLN A 309 -4.87 -10.37 14.73
CA GLN A 309 -3.92 -10.23 15.85
C GLN A 309 -3.88 -11.51 16.71
N LYS A 310 -5.04 -12.03 17.12
CA LYS A 310 -5.14 -13.28 17.89
C LYS A 310 -4.54 -14.48 17.14
N LYS A 311 -4.69 -14.51 15.80
CA LYS A 311 -4.05 -15.53 14.96
C LYS A 311 -2.52 -15.40 14.98
N LEU A 312 -1.97 -14.19 14.85
CA LEU A 312 -0.53 -13.95 14.99
C LEU A 312 -0.03 -14.38 16.38
N GLU A 313 -0.75 -14.04 17.45
CA GLU A 313 -0.39 -14.44 18.82
C GLU A 313 -0.33 -15.96 18.97
N ALA A 314 -1.30 -16.69 18.42
CA ALA A 314 -1.32 -18.15 18.42
C ALA A 314 -0.17 -18.76 17.58
N GLU A 315 0.09 -18.21 16.38
CA GLU A 315 1.19 -18.61 15.50
C GLU A 315 2.56 -18.39 16.16
N LEU A 316 2.74 -17.29 16.87
CA LEU A 316 3.97 -17.00 17.62
C LEU A 316 4.09 -17.84 18.89
N SER A 317 3.00 -18.09 19.63
CA SER A 317 3.00 -18.94 20.83
C SER A 317 3.50 -20.35 20.49
N MET A 318 2.98 -20.93 19.40
CA MET A 318 3.41 -22.23 18.87
C MET A 318 4.93 -22.31 18.67
N VAL A 319 5.56 -21.29 18.08
CA VAL A 319 7.01 -21.26 17.86
C VAL A 319 7.77 -21.04 19.18
N TYR A 320 7.28 -20.16 20.06
CA TYR A 320 7.94 -19.90 21.35
C TYR A 320 7.84 -21.08 22.33
N GLU A 321 6.78 -21.89 22.26
CA GLU A 321 6.63 -23.14 23.00
C GLU A 321 7.72 -24.15 22.58
N ILE A 322 7.90 -24.40 21.28
CA ILE A 322 9.01 -25.24 20.76
C ILE A 322 10.37 -24.70 21.21
N ILE A 323 10.59 -23.37 21.13
CA ILE A 323 11.84 -22.75 21.57
C ILE A 323 12.08 -23.03 23.07
N GLY A 324 11.05 -22.93 23.91
CA GLY A 324 11.13 -23.27 25.33
C GLY A 324 11.50 -24.74 25.56
N GLU A 325 10.82 -25.66 24.88
CA GLU A 325 11.06 -27.10 24.95
C GLU A 325 12.49 -27.48 24.53
N ILE A 326 12.96 -26.97 23.38
CA ILE A 326 14.31 -27.20 22.88
C ILE A 326 15.34 -26.56 23.83
N GLN A 327 15.10 -25.36 24.36
CA GLN A 327 16.01 -24.72 25.32
C GLN A 327 16.16 -25.48 26.64
N VAL A 328 15.13 -26.21 27.08
CA VAL A 328 15.19 -27.05 28.28
C VAL A 328 15.99 -28.33 28.00
N ASN A 329 15.70 -29.00 26.87
CA ASN A 329 16.25 -30.34 26.59
C ASN A 329 17.67 -30.30 25.98
N VAL A 330 17.94 -29.38 25.05
CA VAL A 330 19.25 -29.27 24.37
C VAL A 330 20.39 -28.87 25.32
N LYS A 331 20.06 -28.22 26.45
CA LYS A 331 21.03 -27.94 27.53
C LYS A 331 21.45 -29.17 28.32
N MET A 332 20.70 -30.27 28.23
CA MET A 332 20.98 -31.52 28.94
C MET A 332 21.57 -32.60 28.03
N VAL A 333 21.08 -32.71 26.80
CA VAL A 333 21.45 -33.74 25.82
C VAL A 333 21.28 -33.17 24.40
N GLY A 334 22.08 -33.56 23.41
CA GLY A 334 22.05 -32.92 22.08
C GLY A 334 20.74 -33.14 21.31
N LEU A 335 20.53 -32.44 20.19
CA LEU A 335 19.32 -32.62 19.36
C LEU A 335 19.06 -34.09 18.97
N ASN A 336 20.15 -34.84 18.73
CA ASN A 336 20.12 -36.26 18.39
C ASN A 336 19.66 -37.14 19.56
N ASP A 337 19.79 -36.66 20.79
CA ASP A 337 19.55 -37.41 22.03
C ASP A 337 18.16 -37.11 22.65
N ILE A 338 17.36 -36.24 22.00
CA ILE A 338 15.97 -35.97 22.38
C ILE A 338 15.13 -37.26 22.25
N PRO A 339 14.23 -37.59 23.21
CA PRO A 339 13.36 -38.76 23.12
C PRO A 339 12.51 -38.80 21.84
N GLN A 340 12.33 -40.00 21.26
CA GLN A 340 11.69 -40.15 19.95
C GLN A 340 10.25 -39.62 19.87
N ALA A 341 9.46 -39.77 20.95
CA ALA A 341 8.11 -39.20 21.01
C ALA A 341 8.16 -37.67 20.90
N MET A 342 9.00 -37.02 21.71
CA MET A 342 9.18 -35.57 21.68
C MET A 342 9.74 -35.07 20.34
N LYS A 343 10.62 -35.83 19.68
CA LYS A 343 11.06 -35.51 18.30
C LYS A 343 9.89 -35.51 17.32
N ALA A 344 8.97 -36.47 17.41
CA ALA A 344 7.80 -36.53 16.54
C ALA A 344 6.87 -35.33 16.77
N ASP A 345 6.65 -34.94 18.02
CA ASP A 345 5.88 -33.74 18.38
C ASP A 345 6.53 -32.47 17.80
N ILE A 346 7.83 -32.25 18.05
CA ILE A 346 8.59 -31.10 17.51
C ILE A 346 8.52 -31.09 15.97
N VAL A 347 8.77 -32.23 15.31
CA VAL A 347 8.70 -32.33 13.83
C VAL A 347 7.31 -31.96 13.32
N SER A 348 6.23 -32.46 13.94
CA SER A 348 4.86 -32.14 13.54
C SER A 348 4.57 -30.63 13.62
N VAL A 349 5.05 -29.95 14.67
CA VAL A 349 4.84 -28.50 14.81
C VAL A 349 5.72 -27.72 13.81
N LEU A 350 6.98 -28.14 13.60
CA LEU A 350 7.87 -27.52 12.60
C LEU A 350 7.36 -27.69 11.16
N GLN A 351 6.62 -28.76 10.86
CA GLN A 351 5.95 -28.93 9.56
C GLN A 351 4.77 -27.96 9.38
N GLU A 352 3.98 -27.69 10.42
CA GLU A 352 2.92 -26.66 10.34
C GLU A 352 3.51 -25.24 10.25
N VAL A 353 4.65 -24.99 10.92
CA VAL A 353 5.43 -23.74 10.79
C VAL A 353 5.97 -23.56 9.36
N LEU A 354 6.53 -24.60 8.75
CA LEU A 354 6.99 -24.58 7.35
C LEU A 354 5.85 -24.19 6.39
N LYS A 355 4.68 -24.80 6.58
CA LYS A 355 3.44 -24.50 5.84
C LYS A 355 2.95 -23.07 6.07
N LEU A 356 2.97 -22.57 7.32
CA LEU A 356 2.61 -21.19 7.66
C LEU A 356 3.53 -20.16 6.98
N LEU A 357 4.84 -20.40 7.00
CA LEU A 357 5.83 -19.56 6.34
C LEU A 357 5.57 -19.50 4.83
N GLY A 358 5.36 -20.66 4.18
CA GLY A 358 5.01 -20.73 2.75
C GLY A 358 3.68 -20.03 2.41
N LEU A 359 2.64 -20.17 3.25
CA LEU A 359 1.37 -19.44 3.06
C LEU A 359 1.56 -17.91 3.16
N THR A 360 2.44 -17.48 4.05
CA THR A 360 2.81 -16.05 4.21
C THR A 360 3.61 -15.55 3.01
N ALA A 361 4.61 -16.29 2.55
CA ALA A 361 5.38 -16.01 1.35
C ALA A 361 4.48 -15.88 0.10
N LYS A 362 3.58 -16.84 -0.13
CA LYS A 362 2.56 -16.78 -1.20
C LYS A 362 1.66 -15.55 -1.11
N SER A 363 1.19 -15.21 0.09
CA SER A 363 0.37 -14.01 0.31
C SER A 363 1.14 -12.73 -0.04
N LEU A 364 2.41 -12.64 0.36
CA LEU A 364 3.28 -11.51 0.05
C LEU A 364 3.66 -11.45 -1.43
N GLY A 365 3.81 -12.59 -2.11
CA GLY A 365 3.97 -12.68 -3.56
C GLY A 365 2.80 -12.06 -4.32
N LYS A 366 1.56 -12.43 -3.95
CA LYS A 366 0.33 -11.83 -4.50
C LYS A 366 0.24 -10.32 -4.23
N ILE A 367 0.74 -9.85 -3.08
CA ILE A 367 0.81 -8.41 -2.75
C ILE A 367 1.88 -7.71 -3.61
N LYS A 368 3.07 -8.30 -3.76
CA LYS A 368 4.19 -7.83 -4.60
C LYS A 368 3.75 -7.63 -6.05
N GLU A 369 3.05 -8.61 -6.63
CA GLU A 369 2.47 -8.52 -7.98
C GLU A 369 1.50 -7.34 -8.12
N LYS A 370 0.54 -7.20 -7.19
CA LYS A 370 -0.40 -6.05 -7.16
C LYS A 370 0.32 -4.70 -7.05
N LYS A 371 1.39 -4.62 -6.24
CA LYS A 371 2.19 -3.39 -6.05
C LYS A 371 3.04 -3.08 -7.28
N LEU A 372 3.63 -4.08 -7.94
CA LEU A 372 4.34 -3.92 -9.22
C LEU A 372 3.40 -3.43 -10.32
N TYR A 373 2.19 -4.00 -10.43
CA TYR A 373 1.17 -3.53 -11.37
C TYR A 373 0.75 -2.07 -11.08
N ALA A 374 0.48 -1.73 -9.81
CA ALA A 374 0.15 -0.38 -9.40
C ALA A 374 1.28 0.62 -9.73
N LYS A 375 2.54 0.27 -9.44
CA LYS A 375 3.73 1.04 -9.82
C LYS A 375 3.80 1.28 -11.32
N ALA A 376 3.62 0.25 -12.14
CA ALA A 376 3.60 0.38 -13.59
C ALA A 376 2.51 1.36 -14.06
N LYS A 377 1.29 1.27 -13.49
CA LYS A 377 0.18 2.19 -13.80
C LYS A 377 0.42 3.63 -13.34
N PHE A 378 1.07 3.88 -12.21
CA PHE A 378 1.42 5.23 -11.79
C PHE A 378 2.57 5.83 -12.64
N ILE A 379 3.53 5.02 -13.07
CA ILE A 379 4.58 5.44 -14.02
C ILE A 379 3.96 5.80 -15.38
N GLU A 380 3.08 4.96 -15.92
CA GLU A 380 2.34 5.21 -17.17
C GLU A 380 1.54 6.54 -17.11
N ARG A 381 0.98 6.87 -15.95
CA ARG A 381 0.25 8.13 -15.70
C ARG A 381 1.13 9.35 -15.39
N SER A 382 2.46 9.20 -15.25
CA SER A 382 3.39 10.29 -14.91
C SER A 382 3.88 11.10 -16.12
N ALA A 383 3.15 11.03 -17.24
CA ALA A 383 3.54 11.39 -18.61
C ALA A 383 4.52 10.38 -19.26
N PRO A 384 4.21 9.83 -20.45
CA PRO A 384 5.08 8.88 -21.13
C PRO A 384 6.47 9.45 -21.43
N GLY A 385 7.52 8.75 -20.98
CA GLY A 385 8.92 9.14 -21.22
C GLY A 385 9.49 10.17 -20.25
N SER A 386 8.74 10.64 -19.25
CA SER A 386 9.29 11.46 -18.17
C SER A 386 10.05 10.60 -17.13
N ASP A 387 11.00 11.21 -16.41
CA ASP A 387 11.45 10.63 -15.14
C ASP A 387 10.32 10.80 -14.11
N TRP A 388 9.74 9.68 -13.67
CA TRP A 388 8.63 9.64 -12.71
C TRP A 388 8.95 10.37 -11.40
N LYS A 389 10.22 10.58 -11.06
CA LYS A 389 10.66 11.39 -9.91
C LYS A 389 10.24 12.86 -10.00
N ASN A 390 10.00 13.36 -11.21
CA ASN A 390 9.49 14.70 -11.46
C ASN A 390 7.96 14.71 -11.73
N GLY A 391 7.31 13.55 -11.67
CA GLY A 391 5.87 13.41 -11.90
C GLY A 391 5.05 13.62 -10.63
N GLN A 392 3.78 14.00 -10.81
CA GLN A 392 2.80 14.21 -9.72
C GLN A 392 2.62 12.99 -8.78
N TYR A 393 3.02 11.79 -9.19
CA TYR A 393 2.93 10.56 -8.42
C TYR A 393 4.24 10.16 -7.71
N VAL A 394 5.27 11.02 -7.67
CA VAL A 394 6.59 10.71 -7.08
C VAL A 394 6.51 10.11 -5.68
N TYR A 395 5.68 10.65 -4.79
CA TYR A 395 5.51 10.14 -3.43
C TYR A 395 4.85 8.77 -3.38
N VAL A 396 3.84 8.53 -4.23
CA VAL A 396 3.14 7.23 -4.33
C VAL A 396 4.09 6.17 -4.87
N ILE A 397 4.84 6.47 -5.93
CA ILE A 397 5.80 5.53 -6.54
C ILE A 397 6.97 5.26 -5.57
N SER A 398 7.43 6.27 -4.83
CA SER A 398 8.48 6.10 -3.80
C SER A 398 8.01 5.23 -2.63
N SER A 399 6.78 5.44 -2.15
CA SER A 399 6.15 4.59 -1.12
C SER A 399 6.02 3.13 -1.60
N ILE A 400 5.57 2.92 -2.85
CA ILE A 400 5.51 1.57 -3.42
C ILE A 400 6.91 0.94 -3.56
N ASN A 401 7.93 1.72 -3.94
CA ASN A 401 9.30 1.22 -4.04
C ASN A 401 9.88 0.81 -2.67
N ALA A 402 9.65 1.59 -1.62
CA ALA A 402 10.09 1.26 -0.26
C ALA A 402 9.44 -0.05 0.21
N PHE A 403 8.12 -0.16 0.05
CA PHE A 403 7.37 -1.37 0.42
C PHE A 403 7.75 -2.60 -0.41
N LEU A 404 8.08 -2.44 -1.70
CA LEU A 404 8.62 -3.53 -2.52
C LEU A 404 10.01 -3.97 -2.02
N TYR A 405 10.87 -3.03 -1.61
CA TYR A 405 12.17 -3.35 -1.02
C TYR A 405 12.05 -4.08 0.32
N GLU A 406 11.10 -3.70 1.17
CA GLU A 406 10.80 -4.44 2.42
C GLU A 406 10.34 -5.88 2.13
N ILE A 407 9.48 -6.09 1.13
CA ILE A 407 9.07 -7.43 0.67
C ILE A 407 10.26 -8.22 0.08
N ASP A 408 11.12 -7.58 -0.73
CA ASP A 408 12.29 -8.24 -1.31
C ASP A 408 13.30 -8.64 -0.21
N SER A 409 13.46 -7.82 0.83
CA SER A 409 14.24 -8.17 2.02
C SER A 409 13.61 -9.29 2.83
N PHE A 410 12.28 -9.35 2.94
CA PHE A 410 11.57 -10.47 3.56
C PHE A 410 11.86 -11.78 2.83
N PHE A 411 11.73 -11.81 1.49
CA PHE A 411 11.98 -13.01 0.70
C PHE A 411 13.43 -13.51 0.86
N TRP A 412 14.41 -12.59 0.88
CA TRP A 412 15.81 -12.96 1.11
C TRP A 412 16.05 -13.61 2.48
N HIS A 413 15.47 -13.07 3.56
CA HIS A 413 15.54 -13.69 4.90
C HIS A 413 14.77 -15.01 4.96
N TYR A 414 13.63 -15.09 4.28
CA TYR A 414 12.77 -16.26 4.18
C TYR A 414 13.52 -17.43 3.54
N ASP A 415 14.12 -17.26 2.36
CA ASP A 415 14.82 -18.34 1.65
C ASP A 415 15.98 -18.92 2.50
N ILE A 416 16.76 -18.04 3.15
CA ILE A 416 17.87 -18.44 4.03
C ILE A 416 17.37 -19.20 5.27
N THR A 417 16.31 -18.70 5.92
CA THR A 417 15.77 -19.32 7.13
C THR A 417 15.07 -20.64 6.82
N LEU A 418 14.41 -20.72 5.67
CA LEU A 418 13.74 -21.91 5.15
C LEU A 418 14.74 -23.05 4.89
N GLU A 419 15.85 -22.76 4.22
CA GLU A 419 16.95 -23.73 4.00
C GLU A 419 17.51 -24.27 5.33
N LYS A 420 17.72 -23.39 6.33
CA LYS A 420 18.15 -23.80 7.68
C LYS A 420 17.08 -24.64 8.40
N LEU A 421 15.81 -24.26 8.30
CA LEU A 421 14.68 -24.96 8.95
C LEU A 421 14.51 -26.38 8.41
N LEU A 422 14.64 -26.57 7.09
CA LEU A 422 14.59 -27.88 6.45
C LEU A 422 15.77 -28.77 6.87
N SER A 423 16.97 -28.20 6.99
CA SER A 423 18.15 -28.90 7.55
C SER A 423 17.92 -29.36 9.01
N VAL A 424 17.27 -28.54 9.84
CA VAL A 424 16.88 -28.90 11.22
C VAL A 424 15.81 -29.99 11.24
N LEU A 425 14.75 -29.87 10.43
CA LEU A 425 13.70 -30.89 10.26
C LEU A 425 14.29 -32.25 9.85
N SER A 426 15.14 -32.27 8.82
CA SER A 426 15.81 -33.47 8.37
C SER A 426 16.73 -34.07 9.44
N SER A 427 17.41 -33.24 10.23
CA SER A 427 18.23 -33.69 11.35
C SER A 427 17.40 -34.33 12.48
N LEU A 428 16.23 -33.77 12.81
CA LEU A 428 15.30 -34.35 13.79
C LEU A 428 14.71 -35.68 13.30
N ASN A 429 14.46 -35.80 11.99
CA ASN A 429 14.04 -37.04 11.33
C ASN A 429 15.15 -38.11 11.24
N GLY A 430 16.40 -37.78 11.57
CA GLY A 430 17.54 -38.69 11.38
C GLY A 430 18.04 -38.80 9.93
N CYS A 431 17.56 -37.94 9.04
CA CYS A 431 17.87 -37.93 7.61
C CYS A 431 18.89 -36.85 7.20
N SER A 432 19.65 -36.27 8.14
CA SER A 432 20.59 -35.17 7.87
C SER A 432 21.64 -35.47 6.79
N SER A 433 22.05 -36.73 6.62
CA SER A 433 22.95 -37.19 5.55
C SER A 433 22.28 -37.29 4.17
N MET A 434 20.94 -37.31 4.11
CA MET A 434 20.16 -37.25 2.88
C MET A 434 19.84 -35.80 2.47
N TYR A 435 19.95 -34.83 3.38
CA TYR A 435 19.64 -33.44 3.10
C TYR A 435 20.77 -32.76 2.32
N ILE A 436 20.42 -32.14 1.18
CA ILE A 436 21.37 -31.36 0.38
C ILE A 436 21.18 -29.87 0.65
N GLY A 437 22.19 -29.27 1.27
CA GLY A 437 22.30 -27.84 1.42
C GLY A 437 22.64 -27.14 0.10
N GLY A 438 21.90 -26.08 -0.25
CA GLY A 438 22.21 -25.22 -1.39
C GLY A 438 21.61 -25.68 -2.73
N TYR A 439 22.32 -25.43 -3.83
CA TYR A 439 21.79 -25.47 -5.21
C TYR A 439 22.43 -26.51 -6.14
N HIS A 440 23.51 -27.17 -5.71
CA HIS A 440 24.30 -28.10 -6.52
C HIS A 440 24.12 -29.53 -6.00
N PHE A 441 23.87 -30.48 -6.89
CA PHE A 441 23.56 -31.85 -6.49
C PHE A 441 23.92 -32.89 -7.57
N LYS A 442 24.33 -34.10 -7.15
CA LYS A 442 24.48 -35.26 -8.04
C LYS A 442 23.35 -36.26 -7.75
N LEU A 443 22.35 -36.28 -8.62
CA LEU A 443 21.11 -37.05 -8.44
C LEU A 443 21.33 -38.58 -8.46
N ASP A 444 22.15 -39.08 -9.40
CA ASP A 444 22.28 -40.52 -9.68
C ASP A 444 22.82 -41.36 -8.51
N ASP A 445 23.60 -40.76 -7.60
CA ASP A 445 24.18 -41.45 -6.44
C ASP A 445 23.28 -41.38 -5.19
N HIS A 446 22.13 -40.69 -5.25
CA HIS A 446 21.35 -40.39 -4.05
C HIS A 446 20.42 -41.53 -3.66
N GLN A 447 20.53 -41.96 -2.39
CA GLN A 447 19.81 -43.12 -1.87
C GLN A 447 18.28 -43.05 -1.99
N ASN A 448 17.69 -41.84 -1.95
CA ASN A 448 16.25 -41.63 -2.09
C ASN A 448 15.78 -41.57 -3.55
N PHE A 449 16.65 -41.80 -4.54
CA PHE A 449 16.32 -41.81 -5.96
C PHE A 449 16.55 -43.18 -6.59
N LYS A 450 15.49 -43.77 -7.17
CA LYS A 450 15.57 -45.01 -7.96
C LYS A 450 15.05 -44.72 -9.38
N PRO A 451 15.94 -44.39 -10.33
CA PRO A 451 15.54 -44.12 -11.73
C PRO A 451 15.08 -45.40 -12.43
N LEU A 452 14.24 -45.24 -13.46
CA LEU A 452 13.99 -46.30 -14.42
C LEU A 452 15.15 -46.37 -15.41
N ALA A 453 15.71 -47.57 -15.56
CA ALA A 453 16.63 -47.89 -16.63
C ALA A 453 15.91 -47.85 -17.98
N ASP A 454 16.58 -47.35 -19.03
CA ASP A 454 16.06 -47.39 -20.40
C ASP A 454 16.30 -48.81 -20.98
N ILE A 455 15.41 -49.73 -20.61
CA ILE A 455 15.44 -51.15 -21.00
C ILE A 455 14.23 -51.51 -21.87
N GLU A 456 14.44 -52.37 -22.87
CA GLU A 456 13.32 -52.96 -23.61
C GLU A 456 12.62 -54.02 -22.73
N THR A 457 11.48 -53.64 -22.17
CA THR A 457 10.65 -54.48 -21.30
C THR A 457 9.18 -54.38 -21.71
N ASP A 458 8.42 -55.48 -21.60
CA ASP A 458 6.99 -55.51 -21.91
C ASP A 458 6.12 -55.13 -20.70
N ASP A 459 6.67 -55.05 -19.50
CA ASP A 459 5.99 -54.40 -18.37
C ASP A 459 5.98 -52.88 -18.61
N THR A 460 4.80 -52.36 -18.94
CA THR A 460 4.59 -50.94 -19.22
C THR A 460 4.99 -50.03 -18.06
N ARG A 461 4.94 -50.51 -16.80
CA ARG A 461 5.37 -49.77 -15.60
C ARG A 461 6.86 -49.47 -15.59
N LEU A 462 7.65 -50.28 -16.28
CA LEU A 462 9.10 -50.14 -16.40
C LEU A 462 9.54 -49.45 -17.70
N VAL A 463 8.61 -49.07 -18.58
CA VAL A 463 8.91 -48.36 -19.83
C VAL A 463 9.11 -46.87 -19.55
N LYS A 464 10.37 -46.43 -19.54
CA LYS A 464 10.80 -45.06 -19.24
C LYS A 464 10.00 -43.99 -20.01
N GLN A 465 9.57 -42.95 -19.31
CA GLN A 465 8.83 -41.81 -19.87
C GLN A 465 9.65 -41.14 -21.01
N ARG A 466 8.95 -40.66 -22.05
CA ARG A 466 9.52 -40.10 -23.31
C ARG A 466 10.30 -41.09 -24.21
N SER A 467 10.44 -42.37 -23.84
CA SER A 467 11.02 -43.38 -24.74
C SER A 467 10.15 -43.63 -25.98
N SER A 468 10.75 -44.17 -27.05
CA SER A 468 10.02 -44.55 -28.26
C SER A 468 8.92 -45.59 -28.01
N LYS A 469 9.08 -46.46 -27.00
CA LYS A 469 8.07 -47.45 -26.60
C LYS A 469 6.92 -46.79 -25.83
N TRP A 470 7.22 -45.84 -24.93
CA TRP A 470 6.23 -45.03 -24.20
C TRP A 470 5.29 -44.27 -25.16
N PHE A 471 5.82 -43.61 -26.19
CA PHE A 471 5.01 -42.93 -27.20
C PHE A 471 4.07 -43.89 -27.95
N LYS A 472 4.56 -45.08 -28.34
CA LYS A 472 3.74 -46.10 -29.02
C LYS A 472 2.62 -46.62 -28.13
N ILE A 473 2.89 -46.92 -26.86
CA ILE A 473 1.87 -47.39 -25.90
C ILE A 473 0.77 -46.33 -25.74
N ARG A 474 1.15 -45.05 -25.55
CA ARG A 474 0.18 -43.95 -25.39
C ARG A 474 -0.67 -43.69 -26.64
N GLN A 475 -0.18 -43.99 -27.83
CA GLN A 475 -0.97 -43.92 -29.08
C GLN A 475 -2.06 -44.99 -29.18
N THR A 476 -2.00 -46.06 -28.38
CA THR A 476 -3.06 -47.10 -28.35
C THR A 476 -4.30 -46.69 -27.55
N ALA A 477 -4.23 -45.59 -26.79
CA ALA A 477 -5.27 -45.20 -25.84
C ALA A 477 -6.21 -44.11 -26.38
N LYS A 478 -7.52 -44.24 -26.08
CA LYS A 478 -8.53 -43.22 -26.40
C LYS A 478 -8.42 -42.00 -25.46
N VAL A 479 -7.93 -42.20 -24.23
CA VAL A 479 -7.71 -41.16 -23.23
C VAL A 479 -6.33 -41.34 -22.60
N THR A 480 -5.72 -40.24 -22.15
CA THR A 480 -4.55 -40.27 -21.25
C THR A 480 -4.79 -39.40 -20.03
N GLY A 481 -4.11 -39.69 -18.91
CA GLY A 481 -4.26 -38.92 -17.66
C GLY A 481 -4.20 -37.40 -17.88
N SER A 482 -3.19 -36.91 -18.60
CA SER A 482 -3.01 -35.48 -18.91
C SER A 482 -3.96 -34.90 -19.97
N SER A 483 -4.81 -35.72 -20.60
CA SER A 483 -5.82 -35.30 -21.59
C SER A 483 -7.27 -35.40 -21.10
N ILE A 484 -7.50 -36.04 -19.96
CA ILE A 484 -8.83 -36.35 -19.43
C ILE A 484 -9.77 -35.13 -19.33
N TYR A 485 -9.22 -33.98 -18.90
CA TYR A 485 -9.96 -32.74 -18.75
C TYR A 485 -10.51 -32.20 -20.09
N ALA A 486 -9.75 -32.39 -21.18
CA ALA A 486 -10.20 -32.06 -22.53
C ALA A 486 -11.17 -33.12 -23.08
N ALA A 487 -10.91 -34.40 -22.84
CA ALA A 487 -11.76 -35.52 -23.27
C ALA A 487 -13.18 -35.48 -22.66
N LEU A 488 -13.33 -35.01 -21.42
CA LEU A 488 -14.62 -34.73 -20.77
C LEU A 488 -15.35 -33.49 -21.34
N GLY A 489 -14.65 -32.63 -22.07
CA GLY A 489 -15.17 -31.33 -22.50
C GLY A 489 -15.24 -30.28 -21.39
N LEU A 490 -14.45 -30.40 -20.31
CA LEU A 490 -14.35 -29.36 -19.28
C LEU A 490 -13.67 -28.08 -19.81
N ASP A 491 -12.81 -28.19 -20.83
CA ASP A 491 -12.31 -27.08 -21.66
C ASP A 491 -13.31 -26.62 -22.77
N GLY A 492 -14.53 -27.16 -22.77
CA GLY A 492 -15.59 -26.87 -23.76
C GLY A 492 -15.60 -27.80 -24.98
N LEU A 493 -16.75 -27.81 -25.67
CA LEU A 493 -17.05 -28.77 -26.75
C LEU A 493 -16.00 -28.80 -27.87
N LYS A 494 -15.44 -27.65 -28.25
CA LYS A 494 -14.43 -27.58 -29.31
C LYS A 494 -13.16 -28.36 -28.97
N LYS A 495 -12.74 -28.34 -27.69
CA LYS A 495 -11.56 -29.08 -27.21
C LYS A 495 -11.83 -30.57 -27.05
N MET A 496 -13.03 -30.92 -26.62
CA MET A 496 -13.54 -32.30 -26.62
C MET A 496 -13.51 -32.91 -28.02
N GLN A 497 -14.00 -32.15 -29.01
CA GLN A 497 -13.99 -32.53 -30.43
C GLN A 497 -12.56 -32.61 -31.01
N ASP A 498 -11.71 -31.60 -30.76
CA ASP A 498 -10.30 -31.61 -31.18
C ASP A 498 -9.56 -32.86 -30.60
N HIS A 499 -9.87 -33.28 -29.37
CA HIS A 499 -9.32 -34.51 -28.76
C HIS A 499 -9.89 -35.78 -29.41
N PHE A 500 -11.21 -35.86 -29.55
CA PHE A 500 -11.90 -36.98 -30.19
C PHE A 500 -11.38 -37.25 -31.61
N ASP A 501 -11.22 -36.20 -32.40
CA ASP A 501 -10.73 -36.30 -33.78
C ASP A 501 -9.29 -36.83 -33.84
N GLN A 502 -8.45 -36.52 -32.85
CA GLN A 502 -7.07 -37.04 -32.77
C GLN A 502 -7.03 -38.52 -32.37
N VAL A 503 -7.80 -38.93 -31.36
CA VAL A 503 -7.68 -40.28 -30.76
C VAL A 503 -8.58 -41.34 -31.40
N VAL A 504 -9.74 -40.94 -31.96
CA VAL A 504 -10.69 -41.86 -32.61
C VAL A 504 -10.62 -41.75 -34.14
N CYS A 505 -10.60 -40.53 -34.67
CA CYS A 505 -10.58 -40.31 -36.12
C CYS A 505 -9.15 -40.31 -36.71
N HIS A 506 -8.13 -40.48 -35.86
CA HIS A 506 -6.69 -40.43 -36.19
C HIS A 506 -6.27 -39.19 -37.00
N VAL A 507 -6.95 -38.05 -36.79
CA VAL A 507 -6.60 -36.77 -37.40
C VAL A 507 -5.28 -36.29 -36.78
N PRO A 508 -4.25 -35.95 -37.58
CA PRO A 508 -2.98 -35.47 -37.04
C PRO A 508 -3.17 -34.27 -36.09
N PRO A 509 -2.48 -34.24 -34.94
CA PRO A 509 -2.56 -33.11 -34.04
C PRO A 509 -2.09 -31.83 -34.74
N LYS A 510 -2.78 -30.72 -34.49
CA LYS A 510 -2.39 -29.40 -35.00
C LYS A 510 -0.97 -29.08 -34.53
N GLU A 511 -0.14 -28.59 -35.43
CA GLU A 511 1.23 -28.20 -35.14
C GLU A 511 1.25 -27.16 -34.00
N ARG A 512 2.13 -27.38 -33.02
CA ARG A 512 2.22 -26.51 -31.83
C ARG A 512 2.91 -25.21 -32.21
N SER A 513 2.49 -24.09 -31.62
CA SER A 513 3.24 -22.84 -31.76
C SER A 513 4.62 -22.98 -31.10
N ALA A 514 5.61 -22.26 -31.63
CA ALA A 514 6.97 -22.27 -31.09
C ALA A 514 7.02 -21.87 -29.60
N GLU A 515 6.13 -20.98 -29.14
CA GLU A 515 5.99 -20.64 -27.72
C GLU A 515 5.56 -21.87 -26.89
N VAL A 516 4.51 -22.60 -27.32
CA VAL A 516 4.02 -23.79 -26.62
C VAL A 516 5.06 -24.90 -26.60
N GLN A 517 5.77 -25.13 -27.71
CA GLN A 517 6.83 -26.14 -27.73
C GLN A 517 7.97 -25.74 -26.77
N SER A 518 8.38 -24.46 -26.75
CA SER A 518 9.40 -23.99 -25.83
C SER A 518 9.05 -24.18 -24.34
N PHE A 519 7.75 -24.18 -23.99
CA PHE A 519 7.30 -24.43 -22.63
C PHE A 519 7.30 -25.92 -22.26
N LEU A 520 7.05 -26.80 -23.23
CA LEU A 520 7.16 -28.25 -23.04
C LEU A 520 8.62 -28.70 -22.97
N ASP A 521 9.49 -28.09 -23.78
CA ASP A 521 10.94 -28.29 -23.73
C ASP A 521 11.51 -27.78 -22.40
N TYR A 522 11.08 -26.60 -21.94
CA TYR A 522 11.43 -26.10 -20.60
C TYR A 522 10.99 -27.07 -19.51
N GLY A 523 9.72 -27.50 -19.51
CA GLY A 523 9.21 -28.44 -18.52
C GLY A 523 10.05 -29.72 -18.46
N THR A 524 10.34 -30.30 -19.63
CA THR A 524 11.16 -31.51 -19.79
C THR A 524 12.59 -31.33 -19.27
N ASN A 525 13.24 -30.22 -19.61
CA ASN A 525 14.64 -29.98 -19.23
C ASN A 525 14.84 -29.68 -17.74
N HIS A 526 13.78 -29.30 -17.02
CA HIS A 526 13.86 -28.91 -15.60
C HIS A 526 13.19 -29.90 -14.63
N GLU A 527 12.48 -30.91 -15.15
CA GLU A 527 11.87 -32.00 -14.36
C GLU A 527 12.89 -32.70 -13.45
N ILE A 528 14.12 -32.89 -13.93
CA ILE A 528 15.22 -33.47 -13.15
C ILE A 528 15.62 -32.61 -11.94
N TYR A 529 15.49 -31.29 -12.02
CA TYR A 529 15.73 -30.37 -10.90
C TYR A 529 14.60 -30.41 -9.86
N ALA A 530 13.36 -30.67 -10.30
CA ALA A 530 12.24 -30.93 -9.41
C ALA A 530 12.38 -32.27 -8.67
N VAL A 531 12.78 -33.33 -9.38
CA VAL A 531 13.12 -34.63 -8.77
C VAL A 531 14.27 -34.49 -7.78
N ALA A 532 15.33 -33.75 -8.13
CA ALA A 532 16.42 -33.41 -7.22
C ALA A 532 15.94 -32.72 -5.93
N THR A 533 15.11 -31.69 -6.07
CA THR A 533 14.52 -30.95 -4.94
C THR A 533 13.65 -31.88 -4.07
N LEU A 534 12.90 -32.78 -4.70
CA LEU A 534 12.11 -33.79 -4.01
C LEU A 534 12.99 -34.71 -3.16
N VAL A 535 13.93 -35.43 -3.76
CA VAL A 535 14.72 -36.45 -3.06
C VAL A 535 15.70 -35.88 -2.04
N GLY A 536 16.23 -34.68 -2.32
CA GLY A 536 17.30 -34.05 -1.54
C GLY A 536 16.86 -33.03 -0.48
N LYS A 537 15.64 -32.49 -0.56
CA LYS A 537 15.13 -31.51 0.42
C LYS A 537 13.74 -31.84 0.96
N ILE A 538 12.80 -32.25 0.11
CA ILE A 538 11.42 -32.52 0.52
C ILE A 538 11.32 -33.84 1.30
N LEU A 539 11.79 -34.97 0.73
CA LEU A 539 11.69 -36.28 1.38
C LEU A 539 12.40 -36.34 2.75
N PRO A 540 13.66 -35.86 2.91
CA PRO A 540 14.34 -35.89 4.20
C PRO A 540 13.62 -35.07 5.29
N SER A 541 12.88 -34.03 4.91
CA SER A 541 12.24 -33.08 5.84
C SER A 541 10.78 -33.43 6.16
N LEU A 542 10.03 -33.95 5.19
CA LEU A 542 8.59 -34.26 5.33
C LEU A 542 8.26 -35.76 5.38
N TYR A 543 8.99 -36.59 4.65
CA TYR A 543 8.63 -37.99 4.41
C TYR A 543 9.83 -38.92 4.66
N PRO A 544 10.40 -38.92 5.88
CA PRO A 544 11.60 -39.69 6.19
C PRO A 544 11.36 -41.19 6.00
N GLY A 545 12.32 -41.86 5.37
CA GLY A 545 12.23 -43.29 5.03
C GLY A 545 11.38 -43.62 3.79
N LEU A 546 10.83 -42.62 3.09
CA LEU A 546 10.30 -42.81 1.74
C LEU A 546 11.37 -42.53 0.67
N VAL A 547 11.28 -43.29 -0.41
CA VAL A 547 12.18 -43.27 -1.56
C VAL A 547 11.36 -43.00 -2.83
N TYR A 548 11.89 -42.17 -3.72
CA TYR A 548 11.31 -41.89 -5.03
C TYR A 548 11.67 -42.98 -6.05
N TYR A 549 10.65 -43.50 -6.71
CA TYR A 549 10.74 -44.37 -7.87
C TYR A 549 10.20 -43.62 -9.08
N GLU A 550 10.97 -43.54 -10.17
CA GLU A 550 10.46 -43.12 -11.47
C GLU A 550 9.43 -44.17 -11.96
N GLU A 551 8.33 -43.73 -12.56
CA GLU A 551 7.28 -44.62 -13.08
C GLU A 551 7.21 -44.55 -14.62
N GLY A 552 6.79 -45.64 -15.25
CA GLY A 552 6.64 -45.72 -16.70
C GLY A 552 5.26 -45.27 -17.17
N CYS A 553 4.50 -46.19 -17.75
CA CYS A 553 3.10 -45.95 -18.09
C CYS A 553 2.22 -47.15 -17.71
N ILE A 554 0.97 -46.88 -17.37
CA ILE A 554 0.03 -47.91 -16.92
C ILE A 554 -1.24 -47.78 -17.73
N ALA A 555 -1.64 -48.88 -18.37
CA ALA A 555 -2.88 -48.96 -19.12
C ALA A 555 -4.03 -49.42 -18.23
N ILE A 556 -5.10 -48.64 -18.17
CA ILE A 556 -6.41 -49.07 -17.71
C ILE A 556 -7.10 -49.71 -18.91
N GLN A 557 -7.37 -51.01 -18.80
CA GLN A 557 -8.03 -51.77 -19.84
C GLN A 557 -9.55 -51.73 -19.67
N TYR A 558 -10.25 -51.69 -20.80
CA TYR A 558 -11.70 -51.85 -20.88
C TYR A 558 -12.01 -52.68 -22.14
N GLU A 559 -12.80 -53.74 -22.01
CA GLU A 559 -13.09 -54.69 -23.09
C GLU A 559 -11.81 -55.18 -23.83
N GLU A 560 -10.79 -55.58 -23.05
CA GLU A 560 -9.47 -56.04 -23.52
C GLU A 560 -8.64 -55.02 -24.32
N GLN A 561 -9.10 -53.78 -24.45
CA GLN A 561 -8.38 -52.68 -25.11
C GLN A 561 -7.80 -51.69 -24.10
N ASN A 562 -6.68 -51.06 -24.45
CA ASN A 562 -6.12 -49.94 -23.68
C ASN A 562 -7.05 -48.72 -23.81
N PHE A 563 -7.95 -48.53 -22.85
CA PHE A 563 -8.89 -47.42 -22.87
C PHE A 563 -8.22 -46.11 -22.47
N MET A 564 -7.50 -46.13 -21.34
CA MET A 564 -6.77 -44.99 -20.81
C MET A 564 -5.33 -45.37 -20.48
N VAL A 565 -4.35 -44.58 -20.90
CA VAL A 565 -2.95 -44.73 -20.48
C VAL A 565 -2.52 -43.56 -19.62
N VAL A 566 -2.05 -43.86 -18.42
CA VAL A 566 -1.58 -42.91 -17.42
C VAL A 566 -0.06 -43.02 -17.32
N SER A 567 0.61 -41.93 -16.98
CA SER A 567 2.06 -41.90 -16.78
C SER A 567 2.32 -40.92 -15.63
N PRO A 568 2.31 -41.39 -14.37
CA PRO A 568 2.75 -40.60 -13.23
C PRO A 568 4.23 -40.25 -13.41
N ASP A 569 4.68 -39.10 -12.93
CA ASP A 569 6.11 -38.75 -13.00
C ASP A 569 6.93 -39.64 -12.04
N GLY A 570 6.32 -40.08 -10.93
CA GLY A 570 6.88 -41.11 -10.05
C GLY A 570 5.94 -41.61 -8.95
N SER A 571 6.47 -42.43 -8.04
CA SER A 571 5.84 -42.78 -6.77
C SER A 571 6.84 -42.73 -5.60
N LEU A 572 6.35 -42.48 -4.40
CA LEU A 572 7.09 -42.65 -3.15
C LEU A 572 6.75 -44.01 -2.55
N ARG A 573 7.74 -44.73 -2.04
CA ARG A 573 7.57 -46.06 -1.39
C ARG A 573 8.51 -46.19 -0.20
N SER A 574 8.12 -46.97 0.82
CA SER A 574 9.04 -47.36 1.90
C SER A 574 9.93 -48.54 1.46
N GLU A 575 11.24 -48.48 1.75
CA GLU A 575 12.13 -49.64 1.52
C GLU A 575 11.76 -50.86 2.37
N ASN A 576 11.03 -50.66 3.48
CA ASN A 576 10.55 -51.74 4.35
C ASN A 576 9.28 -52.45 3.84
N GLY A 577 8.74 -52.05 2.68
CA GLY A 577 7.56 -52.68 2.09
C GLY A 577 6.24 -52.42 2.81
N THR A 578 6.13 -51.32 3.57
CA THR A 578 4.82 -50.84 4.02
C THR A 578 4.02 -50.30 2.84
N ASN A 579 2.69 -50.41 2.89
CA ASN A 579 1.78 -49.94 1.82
C ASN A 579 1.67 -48.39 1.73
N ASP A 580 2.61 -47.65 2.32
CA ASP A 580 2.69 -46.18 2.27
C ASP A 580 3.21 -45.71 0.89
N ILE A 581 2.44 -46.01 -0.15
CA ILE A 581 2.71 -45.57 -1.52
C ILE A 581 1.98 -44.24 -1.74
N CYS A 582 2.68 -43.26 -2.30
CA CYS A 582 2.13 -41.95 -2.66
C CYS A 582 2.49 -41.64 -4.10
N GLY A 583 1.54 -41.17 -4.92
CA GLY A 583 1.84 -40.74 -6.29
C GLY A 583 2.63 -39.44 -6.33
N ILE A 584 3.35 -39.16 -7.43
CA ILE A 584 4.02 -37.88 -7.68
C ILE A 584 3.63 -37.35 -9.07
N GLU A 585 3.24 -36.07 -9.11
CA GLU A 585 3.01 -35.26 -10.32
C GLU A 585 3.89 -34.02 -10.26
N ILE A 586 4.77 -33.80 -11.25
CA ILE A 586 5.74 -32.70 -11.27
C ILE A 586 5.41 -31.71 -12.38
N LYS A 587 5.39 -30.41 -12.08
CA LYS A 587 5.19 -29.36 -13.09
C LYS A 587 6.19 -28.22 -12.91
N CYS A 588 6.91 -27.93 -13.99
CA CYS A 588 7.91 -26.86 -14.05
C CYS A 588 7.40 -25.70 -14.95
N PRO A 589 6.55 -24.78 -14.45
CA PRO A 589 6.00 -23.69 -15.25
C PRO A 589 7.04 -22.60 -15.59
N VAL A 590 6.92 -22.02 -16.79
CA VAL A 590 7.84 -20.99 -17.30
C VAL A 590 7.54 -19.58 -16.74
N LYS A 591 6.28 -19.29 -16.41
CA LYS A 591 5.80 -17.90 -16.19
C LYS A 591 5.57 -17.54 -14.72
N GLN A 592 5.01 -18.44 -13.92
CA GLN A 592 4.60 -18.15 -12.54
C GLN A 592 4.44 -19.46 -11.75
N MET A 593 4.76 -19.42 -10.46
CA MET A 593 4.54 -20.52 -9.52
C MET A 593 3.04 -20.79 -9.34
N HIS A 594 2.66 -22.07 -9.28
CA HIS A 594 1.28 -22.44 -8.98
C HIS A 594 0.99 -22.22 -7.49
N ASN A 595 0.33 -21.11 -7.18
CA ASN A 595 -0.08 -20.76 -5.81
C ASN A 595 -1.08 -21.75 -5.20
N GLU A 596 -1.87 -22.40 -6.05
CA GLU A 596 -2.87 -23.44 -5.79
C GLU A 596 -2.77 -24.49 -6.92
N VAL A 597 -3.24 -25.72 -6.70
CA VAL A 597 -3.28 -26.74 -7.77
C VAL A 597 -4.21 -26.24 -8.89
N PRO A 598 -3.76 -26.11 -10.14
CA PRO A 598 -4.65 -25.72 -11.23
C PRO A 598 -5.68 -26.82 -11.50
N VAL A 599 -6.97 -26.45 -11.47
CA VAL A 599 -8.15 -27.36 -11.59
C VAL A 599 -8.02 -28.41 -12.69
N ARG A 600 -7.37 -28.06 -13.81
CA ARG A 600 -7.15 -28.98 -14.95
C ARG A 600 -6.26 -30.19 -14.65
N TYR A 601 -5.43 -30.14 -13.61
CA TYR A 601 -4.54 -31.24 -13.21
C TYR A 601 -5.15 -32.17 -12.16
N LEU A 602 -6.21 -31.76 -11.43
CA LEU A 602 -6.81 -32.61 -10.39
C LEU A 602 -7.21 -33.99 -10.94
N LEU A 603 -7.89 -34.01 -12.08
CA LEU A 603 -8.33 -35.26 -12.71
C LEU A 603 -7.17 -36.10 -13.27
N GLN A 604 -6.07 -35.47 -13.68
CA GLN A 604 -4.85 -36.20 -14.05
C GLN A 604 -4.27 -36.90 -12.81
N CYS A 605 -4.14 -36.18 -11.70
CA CYS A 605 -3.68 -36.73 -10.43
C CYS A 605 -4.59 -37.86 -9.92
N MET A 606 -5.91 -37.78 -10.12
CA MET A 606 -6.83 -38.87 -9.80
C MET A 606 -6.61 -40.12 -10.65
N CYS A 607 -6.34 -39.97 -11.96
CA CYS A 607 -5.95 -41.10 -12.80
C CYS A 607 -4.63 -41.75 -12.34
N GLU A 608 -3.68 -40.95 -11.86
CA GLU A 608 -2.39 -41.42 -11.34
C GLU A 608 -2.57 -42.17 -10.01
N MET A 609 -3.41 -41.64 -9.12
CA MET A 609 -3.84 -42.33 -7.89
C MET A 609 -4.56 -43.66 -8.17
N GLU A 610 -5.38 -43.71 -9.23
CA GLU A 610 -6.02 -44.96 -9.67
C GLU A 610 -5.00 -45.99 -10.14
N VAL A 611 -4.12 -45.67 -11.09
CA VAL A 611 -3.21 -46.70 -11.65
C VAL A 611 -2.10 -47.16 -10.70
N LEU A 612 -1.73 -46.31 -9.73
CA LEU A 612 -0.80 -46.64 -8.65
C LEU A 612 -1.49 -47.34 -7.47
N GLN A 613 -2.83 -47.32 -7.40
CA GLN A 613 -3.65 -47.83 -6.29
C GLN A 613 -3.26 -47.18 -4.95
N VAL A 614 -3.33 -45.83 -4.92
CA VAL A 614 -2.96 -45.01 -3.75
C VAL A 614 -4.06 -44.01 -3.38
N ASP A 615 -4.16 -43.69 -2.09
CA ASP A 615 -5.15 -42.75 -1.56
C ASP A 615 -4.72 -41.28 -1.66
N LYS A 616 -3.46 -41.02 -1.99
CA LYS A 616 -2.90 -39.67 -2.08
C LYS A 616 -1.74 -39.52 -3.07
N LEU A 617 -1.53 -38.30 -3.51
CA LEU A 617 -0.50 -37.89 -4.46
C LEU A 617 0.08 -36.52 -4.06
N LEU A 618 1.38 -36.30 -4.27
CA LEU A 618 1.99 -34.99 -4.15
C LEU A 618 2.06 -34.29 -5.51
N TYR A 619 1.41 -33.14 -5.61
CA TYR A 619 1.56 -32.21 -6.71
C TYR A 619 2.71 -31.25 -6.39
N ILE A 620 3.78 -31.34 -7.19
CA ILE A 620 5.01 -30.59 -7.01
C ILE A 620 5.13 -29.57 -8.13
N CYS A 621 5.15 -28.28 -7.78
CA CYS A 621 5.38 -27.20 -8.72
C CYS A 621 6.76 -26.60 -8.49
N TRP A 622 7.70 -26.83 -9.41
CA TRP A 622 9.09 -26.38 -9.31
C TRP A 622 9.33 -25.13 -10.16
N MET A 623 10.08 -24.17 -9.60
CA MET A 623 10.73 -23.08 -10.32
C MET A 623 12.18 -22.96 -9.86
N PRO A 624 13.07 -22.25 -10.58
CA PRO A 624 14.51 -22.22 -10.25
C PRO A 624 14.88 -21.81 -8.82
N ASP A 625 14.07 -20.95 -8.20
CA ASP A 625 14.34 -20.40 -6.86
C ASP A 625 13.60 -21.18 -5.76
N ILE A 626 12.34 -21.56 -5.99
CA ILE A 626 11.44 -22.14 -5.01
C ILE A 626 10.55 -23.24 -5.63
N THR A 627 10.14 -24.21 -4.82
CA THR A 627 9.23 -25.31 -5.16
C THR A 627 8.05 -25.33 -4.19
N SER A 628 6.82 -25.35 -4.71
CA SER A 628 5.58 -25.52 -3.93
C SER A 628 5.14 -26.99 -3.95
N VAL A 629 4.70 -27.53 -2.81
CA VAL A 629 4.17 -28.90 -2.69
C VAL A 629 2.74 -28.89 -2.13
N PHE A 630 1.87 -29.72 -2.71
CA PHE A 630 0.50 -29.94 -2.24
C PHE A 630 0.18 -31.44 -2.17
N GLU A 631 -0.45 -31.91 -1.09
CA GLU A 631 -1.07 -33.24 -1.01
C GLU A 631 -2.49 -33.17 -1.60
N ILE A 632 -2.76 -34.00 -2.61
CA ILE A 632 -4.08 -34.27 -3.16
C ILE A 632 -4.52 -35.63 -2.62
N ARG A 633 -5.78 -35.74 -2.20
CA ARG A 633 -6.39 -37.00 -1.74
C ARG A 633 -7.36 -37.54 -2.77
N ARG A 634 -7.46 -38.85 -2.83
CA ARG A 634 -8.38 -39.60 -3.70
C ARG A 634 -9.84 -39.30 -3.33
N ASN A 635 -10.68 -39.18 -4.35
CA ASN A 635 -12.14 -38.99 -4.22
C ASN A 635 -12.81 -39.96 -5.20
N ASP A 636 -13.17 -41.15 -4.70
CA ASP A 636 -13.73 -42.22 -5.52
C ASP A 636 -15.06 -41.83 -6.18
N ASP A 637 -15.97 -41.18 -5.44
CA ASP A 637 -17.26 -40.75 -5.98
C ASP A 637 -17.10 -39.81 -7.20
N LEU A 638 -16.17 -38.87 -7.12
CA LEU A 638 -15.87 -37.96 -8.23
C LEU A 638 -15.16 -38.68 -9.38
N PHE A 639 -14.23 -39.58 -9.08
CA PHE A 639 -13.50 -40.33 -10.10
C PHE A 639 -14.38 -41.33 -10.84
N LEU A 640 -15.30 -42.02 -10.16
CA LEU A 640 -16.28 -42.92 -10.76
C LEU A 640 -17.23 -42.18 -11.70
N LYS A 641 -17.79 -41.03 -11.28
CA LYS A 641 -18.58 -40.15 -12.17
C LYS A 641 -17.81 -39.74 -13.42
N VAL A 642 -16.53 -39.40 -13.26
CA VAL A 642 -15.63 -39.03 -14.38
C VAL A 642 -15.43 -40.22 -15.33
N LEU A 643 -15.19 -41.41 -14.79
CA LEU A 643 -14.98 -42.63 -15.56
C LEU A 643 -16.25 -43.03 -16.33
N ASP A 644 -17.43 -43.00 -15.69
CA ASP A 644 -18.73 -43.29 -16.34
C ASP A 644 -18.98 -42.37 -17.54
N ILE A 645 -18.72 -41.06 -17.39
CA ILE A 645 -18.87 -40.10 -18.48
C ILE A 645 -17.89 -40.43 -19.61
N LEU A 646 -16.62 -40.73 -19.32
CA LEU A 646 -15.64 -41.10 -20.33
C LEU A 646 -15.99 -42.41 -21.05
N LEU A 647 -16.48 -43.43 -20.33
CA LEU A 647 -16.94 -44.68 -20.91
C LEU A 647 -18.15 -44.46 -21.82
N SER A 648 -19.09 -43.58 -21.45
CA SER A 648 -20.23 -43.22 -22.32
C SER A 648 -19.80 -42.60 -23.66
N ILE A 649 -18.68 -41.86 -23.68
CA ILE A 649 -18.15 -41.19 -24.88
C ILE A 649 -17.24 -42.11 -25.69
N TYR A 650 -16.28 -42.77 -25.02
CA TYR A 650 -15.14 -43.45 -25.63
C TYR A 650 -15.14 -44.97 -25.45
N GLY A 651 -15.91 -45.52 -24.50
CA GLY A 651 -15.91 -46.96 -24.17
C GLY A 651 -16.36 -47.83 -25.34
N ASN A 652 -17.40 -47.40 -26.07
CA ASN A 652 -17.90 -48.06 -27.27
C ASN A 652 -16.78 -48.41 -28.28
N GLU A 653 -16.90 -49.56 -28.95
CA GLU A 653 -16.00 -50.00 -30.04
C GLU A 653 -15.93 -48.94 -31.17
N LYS A 654 -17.09 -48.38 -31.54
CA LYS A 654 -17.25 -47.33 -32.56
C LYS A 654 -17.89 -46.09 -31.93
N PRO A 655 -17.14 -45.29 -31.16
CA PRO A 655 -17.69 -44.14 -30.47
C PRO A 655 -18.10 -43.06 -31.47
N LYS A 656 -19.10 -42.24 -31.12
CA LYS A 656 -19.62 -41.17 -31.99
C LYS A 656 -19.04 -39.83 -31.57
N ARG A 657 -18.61 -39.02 -32.56
CA ARG A 657 -18.06 -37.68 -32.33
C ARG A 657 -19.07 -36.79 -31.58
N PRO A 658 -18.73 -36.23 -30.41
CA PRO A 658 -19.64 -35.40 -29.62
C PRO A 658 -20.13 -34.16 -30.39
N THR A 659 -21.45 -33.98 -30.46
CA THR A 659 -22.09 -32.78 -31.06
C THR A 659 -22.56 -31.76 -30.01
N LYS A 660 -22.67 -32.19 -28.75
CA LYS A 660 -22.96 -31.37 -27.56
C LYS A 660 -22.06 -31.82 -26.41
N LEU A 661 -21.92 -30.99 -25.38
CA LEU A 661 -21.32 -31.45 -24.12
C LEU A 661 -22.18 -32.56 -23.50
N PRO A 662 -21.58 -33.53 -22.79
CA PRO A 662 -22.33 -34.48 -21.97
C PRO A 662 -23.22 -33.76 -20.95
N GLU A 663 -24.29 -34.43 -20.55
CA GLU A 663 -25.17 -33.94 -19.48
C GLU A 663 -24.42 -33.90 -18.14
N GLY A 664 -24.78 -32.97 -17.25
CA GLY A 664 -24.10 -32.81 -15.96
C GLY A 664 -22.71 -32.15 -15.98
N ILE A 665 -22.08 -31.88 -17.14
CA ILE A 665 -20.71 -31.30 -17.19
C ILE A 665 -20.57 -29.95 -16.47
N GLY A 666 -21.63 -29.14 -16.40
CA GLY A 666 -21.66 -27.92 -15.61
C GLY A 666 -21.48 -28.19 -14.12
N GLN A 667 -22.22 -29.18 -13.58
CA GLN A 667 -22.09 -29.65 -12.20
C GLN A 667 -20.73 -30.30 -11.96
N LEU A 668 -20.26 -31.17 -12.87
CA LEU A 668 -18.95 -31.81 -12.76
C LEU A 668 -17.82 -30.77 -12.66
N ARG A 669 -17.87 -29.69 -13.45
CA ARG A 669 -16.88 -28.60 -13.35
C ARG A 669 -16.87 -27.98 -11.96
N THR A 670 -18.05 -27.74 -11.36
CA THR A 670 -18.17 -27.23 -9.99
C THR A 670 -17.66 -28.23 -8.95
N GLU A 671 -18.00 -29.52 -9.07
CA GLU A 671 -17.49 -30.57 -8.18
C GLU A 671 -15.95 -30.67 -8.25
N VAL A 672 -15.35 -30.71 -9.45
CA VAL A 672 -13.89 -30.72 -9.65
C VAL A 672 -13.24 -29.44 -9.09
N GLN A 673 -13.88 -28.28 -9.22
CA GLN A 673 -13.34 -27.03 -8.68
C GLN A 673 -13.38 -27.01 -7.13
N ILE A 674 -14.48 -27.48 -6.52
CA ILE A 674 -14.60 -27.61 -5.05
C ILE A 674 -13.59 -28.61 -4.52
N ASP A 675 -13.42 -29.75 -5.20
CA ASP A 675 -12.50 -30.80 -4.76
C ASP A 675 -11.03 -30.37 -4.90
N CYS A 676 -10.70 -29.60 -5.96
CA CYS A 676 -9.39 -29.00 -6.14
C CYS A 676 -9.00 -28.02 -5.01
N GLN A 677 -10.00 -27.35 -4.40
CA GLN A 677 -9.78 -26.46 -3.25
C GLN A 677 -9.48 -27.23 -1.94
N LYS A 678 -9.69 -28.56 -1.91
CA LYS A 678 -9.31 -29.41 -0.76
C LYS A 678 -7.83 -29.81 -0.77
N ALA A 679 -7.07 -29.49 -1.83
CA ALA A 679 -5.65 -29.80 -1.92
C ALA A 679 -4.88 -29.14 -0.76
N ILE A 680 -4.18 -29.94 0.02
CA ILE A 680 -3.52 -29.51 1.25
C ILE A 680 -2.14 -28.97 0.86
N PHE A 681 -1.92 -27.66 1.02
CA PHE A 681 -0.57 -27.10 0.83
C PHE A 681 0.37 -27.60 1.93
N CYS A 682 1.45 -28.28 1.54
CA CYS A 682 2.42 -28.87 2.47
C CYS A 682 3.54 -27.89 2.84
N GLY A 683 3.91 -26.99 1.92
CA GLY A 683 4.99 -26.03 2.13
C GLY A 683 5.65 -25.56 0.84
N GLU A 684 6.60 -24.66 1.01
CA GLU A 684 7.53 -24.21 -0.03
C GLU A 684 8.96 -24.62 0.35
N PHE A 685 9.80 -24.88 -0.65
CA PHE A 685 11.14 -25.46 -0.49
C PHE A 685 12.13 -24.75 -1.42
N PRO A 686 13.34 -24.38 -0.98
CA PRO A 686 14.34 -23.74 -1.86
C PRO A 686 14.78 -24.75 -2.92
N SER A 687 14.60 -24.39 -4.19
CA SER A 687 14.84 -25.33 -5.29
C SER A 687 16.32 -25.68 -5.45
N ILE A 688 16.58 -26.93 -5.83
CA ILE A 688 17.84 -27.28 -6.50
C ILE A 688 17.67 -26.87 -7.96
N SER A 689 18.67 -26.19 -8.51
CA SER A 689 18.63 -25.63 -9.88
C SER A 689 19.90 -25.86 -10.69
N ASN A 690 20.92 -26.51 -10.11
CA ASN A 690 22.07 -27.03 -10.83
C ASN A 690 22.36 -28.49 -10.45
N ILE A 691 22.69 -29.31 -11.45
CA ILE A 691 23.11 -30.70 -11.28
C ILE A 691 24.49 -30.83 -11.92
N ASP A 692 25.53 -30.79 -11.10
CA ASP A 692 26.91 -30.89 -11.56
C ASP A 692 27.34 -32.36 -11.63
N ASN A 693 27.83 -32.77 -12.80
CA ASN A 693 28.47 -34.09 -12.97
C ASN A 693 29.83 -34.19 -12.26
N ALA A 694 30.43 -33.06 -11.86
CA ALA A 694 31.65 -33.01 -11.09
C ALA A 694 31.33 -33.03 -9.59
N CYS A 695 31.83 -34.04 -8.88
CA CYS A 695 31.61 -34.19 -7.45
C CYS A 695 32.32 -33.08 -6.65
N VAL A 696 31.62 -31.97 -6.43
CA VAL A 696 32.00 -30.99 -5.41
C VAL A 696 31.63 -31.61 -4.06
N ASN A 697 32.65 -31.95 -3.26
CA ASN A 697 32.43 -32.42 -1.90
C ASN A 697 31.49 -31.46 -1.19
N THR A 698 30.32 -31.96 -0.77
CA THR A 698 29.36 -31.19 0.01
C THR A 698 30.09 -30.57 1.19
N THR A 699 30.05 -29.23 1.27
CA THR A 699 30.52 -28.53 2.46
C THR A 699 29.80 -29.13 3.67
N GLU A 700 30.57 -29.66 4.62
CA GLU A 700 30.03 -30.23 5.87
C GLU A 700 28.95 -29.29 6.40
N ALA A 701 27.72 -29.81 6.55
CA ALA A 701 26.57 -29.00 6.93
C ALA A 701 26.93 -28.20 8.18
N THR A 702 27.10 -26.88 8.01
CA THR A 702 27.57 -26.03 9.11
C THR A 702 26.60 -26.18 10.25
N LYS A 703 27.14 -26.57 11.43
CA LYS A 703 26.34 -26.98 12.58
C LYS A 703 25.37 -25.87 12.95
N THR A 704 24.14 -26.01 12.46
CA THR A 704 23.14 -24.95 12.47
C THR A 704 22.51 -24.93 13.86
N ASP A 705 22.56 -23.78 14.53
CA ASP A 705 21.94 -23.63 15.84
C ASP A 705 20.43 -23.58 15.66
N SER A 706 19.75 -24.68 16.00
CA SER A 706 18.30 -24.80 15.89
C SER A 706 17.55 -23.70 16.67
N LEU A 707 18.13 -23.15 17.74
CA LEU A 707 17.50 -22.06 18.49
C LEU A 707 17.58 -20.73 17.73
N GLU A 708 18.71 -20.47 17.05
CA GLU A 708 18.87 -19.29 16.17
C GLU A 708 17.87 -19.35 15.00
N VAL A 709 17.70 -20.52 14.40
CA VAL A 709 16.75 -20.73 13.30
C VAL A 709 15.31 -20.46 13.75
N LEU A 710 14.90 -20.96 14.91
CA LEU A 710 13.53 -20.75 15.38
C LEU A 710 13.26 -19.31 15.80
N GLN A 711 14.29 -18.58 16.26
CA GLN A 711 14.21 -17.14 16.47
C GLN A 711 14.02 -16.39 15.13
N GLN A 712 14.78 -16.74 14.09
CA GLN A 712 14.61 -16.19 12.74
C GLN A 712 13.23 -16.51 12.15
N VAL A 713 12.68 -17.70 12.41
CA VAL A 713 11.30 -18.07 12.06
C VAL A 713 10.26 -17.18 12.75
N ALA A 714 10.40 -16.94 14.06
CA ALA A 714 9.48 -16.07 14.79
C ALA A 714 9.56 -14.61 14.30
N GLU A 715 10.75 -14.12 13.96
CA GLU A 715 10.96 -12.83 13.32
C GLU A 715 10.28 -12.76 11.93
N LEU A 716 10.43 -13.80 11.10
CA LEU A 716 9.74 -13.87 9.79
C LEU A 716 8.21 -13.93 9.90
N ILE A 717 7.65 -14.65 10.87
CA ILE A 717 6.18 -14.67 11.08
C ILE A 717 5.69 -13.25 11.40
N LYS A 718 6.43 -12.53 12.26
CA LYS A 718 6.12 -11.16 12.64
C LYS A 718 6.31 -10.16 11.48
N ASP A 719 7.44 -10.19 10.78
CA ASP A 719 7.71 -9.31 9.64
C ASP A 719 6.73 -9.57 8.49
N GLY A 720 6.41 -10.85 8.26
CA GLY A 720 5.39 -11.24 7.29
C GLY A 720 4.01 -10.71 7.66
N TYR A 721 3.62 -10.75 8.93
CA TYR A 721 2.42 -10.07 9.41
C TYR A 721 2.50 -8.56 9.19
N GLU A 722 3.59 -7.90 9.58
CA GLU A 722 3.80 -6.45 9.45
C GLU A 722 3.67 -5.95 8.00
N LEU A 723 4.13 -6.75 7.04
CA LEU A 723 3.97 -6.48 5.60
C LEU A 723 2.56 -6.79 5.06
N LYS A 724 1.83 -7.69 5.71
CA LYS A 724 0.41 -7.97 5.43
C LYS A 724 -0.55 -6.95 6.10
N ARG A 725 -0.10 -6.15 7.08
CA ARG A 725 -0.93 -5.18 7.82
C ARG A 725 -1.58 -4.15 6.89
N GLU A 726 -2.89 -4.04 6.99
CA GLU A 726 -3.66 -3.00 6.33
C GLU A 726 -3.63 -1.74 7.21
N ARG A 727 -2.71 -0.83 6.89
CA ARG A 727 -2.54 0.43 7.64
C ARG A 727 -3.68 1.39 7.33
N ALA A 728 -4.26 1.99 8.35
CA ALA A 728 -5.28 3.02 8.23
C ALA A 728 -4.72 4.29 7.60
N SER A 729 -5.57 4.96 6.83
CA SER A 729 -5.29 6.24 6.18
C SER A 729 -6.03 7.39 6.83
N GLU A 730 -7.15 7.12 7.51
CA GLU A 730 -8.06 8.12 8.06
C GLU A 730 -8.66 7.62 9.38
N ALA A 731 -8.92 8.52 10.33
CA ALA A 731 -9.77 8.25 11.49
C ALA A 731 -11.17 8.78 11.21
N MET A 732 -12.17 7.90 11.18
CA MET A 732 -13.57 8.29 11.19
C MET A 732 -13.96 8.70 12.59
N VAL A 733 -14.58 9.87 12.74
CA VAL A 733 -15.08 10.37 14.02
C VAL A 733 -16.57 10.64 13.89
N PHE A 734 -17.35 10.12 14.83
CA PHE A 734 -18.78 10.33 14.98
C PHE A 734 -19.00 11.31 16.12
N LEU A 735 -19.55 12.47 15.79
CA LEU A 735 -19.88 13.54 16.72
C LEU A 735 -21.41 13.63 16.85
N CYS A 736 -21.89 13.64 18.07
CA CYS A 736 -23.29 13.93 18.36
C CYS A 736 -23.43 15.38 18.86
N CYS A 737 -24.47 16.07 18.41
CA CYS A 737 -24.81 17.43 18.82
C CYS A 737 -26.33 17.60 18.94
N GLY A 738 -26.80 18.47 19.84
CA GLY A 738 -28.21 18.85 19.87
C GLY A 738 -28.63 19.55 18.58
N LEU A 739 -29.86 19.30 18.11
CA LEU A 739 -30.40 19.96 16.92
C LEU A 739 -30.66 21.45 17.16
N ASP A 740 -31.09 21.80 18.36
CA ASP A 740 -31.30 23.18 18.76
C ASP A 740 -29.97 23.89 18.90
N ARG A 741 -29.66 24.78 17.95
CA ARG A 741 -28.50 25.67 17.97
C ARG A 741 -28.64 26.81 18.99
N ASN A 742 -29.11 26.48 20.19
CA ASN A 742 -29.22 27.43 21.28
C ASN A 742 -27.83 27.82 21.77
N TRP A 743 -27.62 29.13 21.96
CA TRP A 743 -26.31 29.69 22.35
C TRP A 743 -26.02 29.54 23.86
N SER A 744 -26.76 28.70 24.57
CA SER A 744 -26.56 28.46 26.00
C SER A 744 -25.14 27.95 26.26
N LYS A 745 -24.52 28.43 27.34
CA LYS A 745 -23.12 28.09 27.66
C LYS A 745 -22.97 26.63 28.11
N ASP A 746 -24.07 26.02 28.54
CA ASP A 746 -24.10 24.73 29.23
C ASP A 746 -24.47 23.55 28.31
N GLN A 747 -24.84 23.80 27.04
CA GLN A 747 -25.13 22.74 26.08
C GLN A 747 -23.86 22.11 25.46
N ILE A 748 -23.86 20.78 25.38
CA ILE A 748 -22.86 19.99 24.64
C ILE A 748 -22.97 20.31 23.15
N ARG A 749 -22.00 21.09 22.63
CA ARG A 749 -21.98 21.50 21.22
C ARG A 749 -21.66 20.35 20.26
N TRP A 750 -20.64 19.56 20.59
CA TRP A 750 -20.18 18.42 19.81
C TRP A 750 -19.45 17.46 20.75
N ALA A 751 -19.97 16.24 20.92
CA ALA A 751 -19.32 15.21 21.72
C ALA A 751 -19.02 13.98 20.86
N PRO A 752 -17.79 13.44 20.91
CA PRO A 752 -17.44 12.23 20.17
C PRO A 752 -18.12 11.03 20.81
N VAL A 753 -19.00 10.36 20.05
CA VAL A 753 -19.70 9.14 20.50
C VAL A 753 -19.09 7.86 19.95
N CYS A 754 -18.29 7.96 18.89
CA CYS A 754 -17.52 6.85 18.34
C CYS A 754 -16.34 7.40 17.53
N TRP A 755 -15.22 6.66 17.48
CA TRP A 755 -14.23 6.84 16.42
C TRP A 755 -13.54 5.53 16.07
N PHE A 756 -13.06 5.41 14.84
CA PHE A 756 -12.28 4.24 14.41
C PHE A 756 -11.36 4.54 13.21
N PRO A 757 -10.21 3.85 13.08
CA PRO A 757 -9.27 4.02 11.98
C PRO A 757 -9.68 3.19 10.74
N LYS A 758 -9.90 3.85 9.60
CA LYS A 758 -10.25 3.22 8.31
C LYS A 758 -9.13 3.34 7.27
N GLY A 759 -9.18 2.45 6.29
CA GLY A 759 -8.42 2.57 5.04
C GLY A 759 -9.21 3.26 3.93
N TYR A 760 -8.57 3.40 2.77
CA TYR A 760 -9.21 3.89 1.54
C TYR A 760 -10.25 2.94 0.95
N SER A 761 -10.24 1.66 1.35
CA SER A 761 -11.10 0.58 0.82
C SER A 761 -12.41 0.36 1.59
N LEU A 762 -12.76 1.21 2.56
CA LEU A 762 -14.00 1.08 3.32
C LEU A 762 -15.23 1.11 2.39
N THR A 763 -15.95 -0.01 2.32
CA THR A 763 -17.15 -0.15 1.49
C THR A 763 -18.36 0.55 2.12
N THR A 764 -19.32 1.00 1.30
CA THR A 764 -20.55 1.62 1.80
C THR A 764 -21.36 0.67 2.68
N ASN A 765 -21.36 -0.64 2.39
CA ASN A 765 -22.13 -1.62 3.15
C ASN A 765 -21.56 -1.82 4.56
N VAL A 766 -20.24 -2.01 4.68
CA VAL A 766 -19.57 -2.05 5.99
C VAL A 766 -19.80 -0.76 6.76
N PHE A 767 -19.66 0.39 6.10
CA PHE A 767 -19.88 1.67 6.77
C PHE A 767 -21.34 1.88 7.20
N ARG A 768 -22.32 1.41 6.42
CA ARG A 768 -23.74 1.42 6.82
C ARG A 768 -23.95 0.63 8.12
N ASN A 769 -23.42 -0.59 8.20
CA ASN A 769 -23.54 -1.44 9.39
C ASN A 769 -22.95 -0.75 10.64
N ILE A 770 -21.83 -0.04 10.48
CA ILE A 770 -21.23 0.74 11.58
C ILE A 770 -22.12 1.93 11.97
N VAL A 771 -22.65 2.69 11.00
CA VAL A 771 -23.56 3.83 11.25
C VAL A 771 -24.83 3.35 11.97
N GLU A 772 -25.44 2.26 11.51
CA GLU A 772 -26.63 1.64 12.13
C GLU A 772 -26.32 1.17 13.56
N ASN A 773 -25.17 0.53 13.79
CA ASN A 773 -24.74 0.14 15.14
C ASN A 773 -24.55 1.35 16.07
N VAL A 774 -23.81 2.39 15.64
CA VAL A 774 -23.61 3.62 16.44
C VAL A 774 -24.93 4.31 16.74
N HIS A 775 -25.85 4.38 15.76
CA HIS A 775 -27.19 4.93 15.93
C HIS A 775 -28.02 4.14 16.96
N ASN A 776 -28.03 2.81 16.87
CA ASN A 776 -28.69 1.93 17.85
C ASN A 776 -28.11 2.07 19.26
N GLN A 777 -26.79 2.21 19.40
CA GLN A 777 -26.14 2.45 20.70
C GLN A 777 -26.54 3.81 21.30
N CYS A 778 -26.59 4.87 20.48
CA CYS A 778 -27.09 6.18 20.90
C CYS A 778 -28.55 6.10 21.40
N HIS A 779 -29.45 5.46 20.64
CA HIS A 779 -30.86 5.29 21.05
C HIS A 779 -30.97 4.46 22.34
N THR A 780 -30.18 3.40 22.48
CA THR A 780 -30.12 2.58 23.70
C THR A 780 -29.66 3.39 24.92
N ALA A 781 -28.77 4.37 24.71
CA ALA A 781 -28.30 5.29 25.73
C ALA A 781 -29.29 6.45 26.05
N GLY A 782 -30.40 6.57 25.32
CA GLY A 782 -31.41 7.61 25.48
C GLY A 782 -31.26 8.83 24.54
N VAL A 783 -30.37 8.76 23.54
CA VAL A 783 -30.13 9.87 22.59
C VAL A 783 -30.97 9.68 21.32
N HIS A 784 -32.06 10.45 21.18
CA HIS A 784 -32.91 10.42 20.00
C HIS A 784 -32.26 11.12 18.79
N ILE A 785 -31.93 10.36 17.74
CA ILE A 785 -31.27 10.87 16.52
C ILE A 785 -32.21 10.74 15.30
N PRO A 786 -32.96 11.79 14.92
CA PRO A 786 -33.79 11.80 13.73
C PRO A 786 -33.03 12.16 12.43
N CYS A 787 -31.79 12.65 12.50
CA CYS A 787 -30.99 12.91 11.29
C CYS A 787 -29.49 12.71 11.49
N SER A 788 -28.80 12.46 10.37
CA SER A 788 -27.34 12.31 10.31
C SER A 788 -26.75 13.24 9.24
N SER A 789 -25.53 13.72 9.46
CA SER A 789 -24.84 14.66 8.56
C SER A 789 -23.45 14.14 8.20
N PHE A 790 -23.14 14.10 6.91
CA PHE A 790 -21.89 13.53 6.39
C PHE A 790 -21.51 14.11 5.04
N ASP A 791 -20.28 13.84 4.61
CA ASP A 791 -19.73 14.33 3.35
C ASP A 791 -20.32 13.65 2.10
N GLY A 792 -19.93 14.15 0.92
CA GLY A 792 -20.36 13.57 -0.35
C GLY A 792 -19.80 12.17 -0.64
N GLN A 793 -18.76 11.70 0.08
CA GLN A 793 -18.20 10.36 -0.11
C GLN A 793 -19.24 9.27 0.25
N TRP A 794 -20.08 9.54 1.25
CA TRP A 794 -21.07 8.57 1.74
C TRP A 794 -22.48 8.77 1.18
N HIS A 795 -22.64 9.48 0.04
CA HIS A 795 -23.98 9.80 -0.51
C HIS A 795 -24.88 8.57 -0.71
N ASN A 796 -24.31 7.38 -0.96
CA ASN A 796 -25.07 6.14 -1.10
C ASN A 796 -25.85 5.75 0.17
N LEU A 797 -25.41 6.18 1.36
CA LEU A 797 -26.19 6.02 2.59
C LEU A 797 -27.49 6.84 2.58
N ALA A 798 -27.48 8.02 1.96
CA ALA A 798 -28.64 8.91 1.87
C ALA A 798 -29.63 8.51 0.75
N VAL A 799 -29.14 7.90 -0.34
CA VAL A 799 -29.97 7.63 -1.53
C VAL A 799 -30.33 6.16 -1.76
N ARG A 800 -29.78 5.24 -0.96
CA ARG A 800 -30.12 3.81 -0.98
C ARG A 800 -30.32 3.23 0.41
N ASP A 801 -31.12 2.18 0.51
CA ASP A 801 -31.24 1.34 1.69
C ASP A 801 -30.12 0.28 1.77
N LYS A 802 -30.25 -0.66 2.72
CA LYS A 802 -29.32 -1.79 2.91
C LYS A 802 -29.37 -2.84 1.79
N ASP A 803 -30.51 -2.97 1.11
CA ASP A 803 -30.72 -3.90 -0.01
C ASP A 803 -30.27 -3.28 -1.35
N GLY A 804 -29.83 -2.02 -1.33
CA GLY A 804 -29.43 -1.24 -2.49
C GLY A 804 -30.60 -0.57 -3.23
N LYS A 805 -31.84 -0.68 -2.74
CA LYS A 805 -33.02 -0.05 -3.34
C LYS A 805 -32.96 1.48 -3.17
N PRO A 806 -33.46 2.27 -4.13
CA PRO A 806 -33.42 3.72 -4.05
C PRO A 806 -34.36 4.27 -2.98
N LEU A 807 -33.82 5.06 -2.04
CA LEU A 807 -34.60 5.81 -1.04
C LEU A 807 -35.19 7.12 -1.57
N THR A 808 -34.82 7.53 -2.79
CA THR A 808 -35.27 8.79 -3.39
C THR A 808 -35.75 8.57 -4.81
N MET A 809 -36.79 9.31 -5.22
CA MET A 809 -37.32 9.30 -6.59
C MET A 809 -36.23 9.61 -7.62
N LEU A 810 -35.30 10.53 -7.31
CA LEU A 810 -34.18 10.87 -8.18
C LEU A 810 -33.21 9.69 -8.37
N GLN A 811 -32.96 8.89 -7.33
CA GLN A 811 -32.10 7.71 -7.48
C GLN A 811 -32.81 6.59 -8.24
N LEU A 812 -34.11 6.39 -8.02
CA LEU A 812 -34.93 5.47 -8.83
C LEU A 812 -34.90 5.85 -10.32
N GLN A 813 -35.08 7.13 -10.64
CA GLN A 813 -34.99 7.63 -12.02
C GLN A 813 -33.60 7.42 -12.64
N LYS A 814 -32.52 7.60 -11.86
CA LYS A 814 -31.15 7.30 -12.32
C LYS A 814 -30.95 5.81 -12.61
N ASP A 815 -31.48 4.94 -11.76
CA ASP A 815 -31.33 3.49 -11.89
C ASP A 815 -32.08 2.98 -13.13
N VAL A 816 -33.37 3.36 -13.26
CA VAL A 816 -34.19 3.09 -14.45
C VAL A 816 -33.52 3.63 -15.72
N TRP A 817 -32.92 4.83 -15.68
CA TRP A 817 -32.17 5.37 -16.82
C TRP A 817 -30.92 4.53 -17.16
N GLN A 818 -30.14 4.10 -16.16
CA GLN A 818 -28.95 3.28 -16.36
C GLN A 818 -29.27 1.88 -16.90
N GLU A 819 -30.37 1.27 -16.46
CA GLU A 819 -30.86 0.00 -16.99
C GLU A 819 -31.32 0.15 -18.44
N ASN A 820 -32.15 1.16 -18.74
CA ASN A 820 -32.59 1.44 -20.10
C ASN A 820 -31.42 1.78 -21.04
N CYS A 821 -30.33 2.39 -20.54
CA CYS A 821 -29.12 2.64 -21.34
C CYS A 821 -28.36 1.37 -21.75
N LYS A 822 -28.64 0.20 -21.14
CA LYS A 822 -28.08 -1.10 -21.54
C LYS A 822 -28.93 -1.81 -22.59
N LEU A 823 -30.22 -1.47 -22.69
CA LEU A 823 -31.16 -2.05 -23.64
C LEU A 823 -30.97 -1.48 -25.04
N GLN A 824 -31.23 -2.30 -26.06
CA GLN A 824 -31.33 -1.81 -27.43
C GLN A 824 -32.60 -0.96 -27.60
N LYS A 825 -32.54 0.03 -28.51
CA LYS A 825 -33.69 0.89 -28.81
C LYS A 825 -34.96 0.11 -29.21
N SER A 826 -34.80 -1.05 -29.85
CA SER A 826 -35.87 -1.98 -30.19
C SER A 826 -36.55 -2.58 -28.96
N GLU A 827 -35.78 -2.94 -27.93
CA GLU A 827 -36.27 -3.52 -26.67
C GLU A 827 -37.01 -2.47 -25.85
N ILE A 828 -36.47 -1.25 -25.76
CA ILE A 828 -37.14 -0.10 -25.11
C ILE A 828 -38.47 0.21 -25.80
N ILE A 829 -38.51 0.20 -27.14
CA ILE A 829 -39.77 0.39 -27.90
C ILE A 829 -40.74 -0.77 -27.62
N LYS A 830 -40.28 -2.02 -27.63
CA LYS A 830 -41.12 -3.19 -27.32
C LYS A 830 -41.71 -3.10 -25.89
N TRP A 831 -40.91 -2.68 -24.92
CA TRP A 831 -41.33 -2.48 -23.53
C TRP A 831 -42.36 -1.35 -23.40
N LEU A 832 -42.13 -0.18 -24.03
CA LEU A 832 -43.08 0.93 -24.04
C LEU A 832 -44.41 0.55 -24.72
N CYS A 833 -44.37 -0.21 -25.82
CA CYS A 833 -45.56 -0.73 -26.48
C CYS A 833 -46.32 -1.76 -25.64
N ALA A 834 -45.62 -2.59 -24.85
CA ALA A 834 -46.25 -3.57 -23.97
C ALA A 834 -46.99 -2.93 -22.78
N HIS A 835 -46.53 -1.78 -22.29
CA HIS A 835 -47.12 -1.08 -21.14
C HIS A 835 -48.12 0.02 -21.52
N ASN A 836 -48.73 -0.07 -22.72
CA ASN A 836 -49.73 0.88 -23.23
C ASN A 836 -49.32 2.37 -23.21
N CYS A 837 -48.01 2.68 -23.14
CA CYS A 837 -47.53 4.03 -23.39
C CYS A 837 -47.86 4.39 -24.85
N THR A 838 -48.83 5.30 -25.06
CA THR A 838 -49.29 5.76 -26.39
C THR A 838 -48.25 6.62 -27.10
N VAL A 839 -47.11 6.03 -27.41
CA VAL A 839 -45.98 6.61 -28.12
C VAL A 839 -46.30 6.62 -29.60
N LYS A 840 -46.82 7.74 -30.11
CA LYS A 840 -46.94 7.94 -31.57
C LYS A 840 -45.56 8.22 -32.15
N LEU A 841 -44.98 7.21 -32.79
CA LEU A 841 -43.75 7.30 -33.58
C LEU A 841 -44.03 8.01 -34.91
N SER A 842 -43.93 9.34 -34.94
CA SER A 842 -43.94 10.08 -36.20
C SER A 842 -42.53 10.13 -36.80
N LYS A 843 -42.40 9.71 -38.07
CA LYS A 843 -41.25 10.09 -38.90
C LYS A 843 -41.47 11.51 -39.39
N SER A 844 -40.49 12.40 -39.19
CA SER A 844 -40.43 13.62 -39.99
C SER A 844 -39.92 13.31 -41.40
N GLU A 845 -40.14 14.26 -42.31
CA GLU A 845 -39.64 14.23 -43.69
C GLU A 845 -38.11 14.04 -43.77
N ASN A 846 -37.38 14.41 -42.72
CA ASN A 846 -35.93 14.25 -42.60
C ASN A 846 -35.50 12.89 -41.99
N GLY A 847 -36.42 11.93 -41.85
CA GLY A 847 -36.15 10.59 -41.31
C GLY A 847 -35.94 10.52 -39.78
N ALA A 848 -36.05 11.64 -39.06
CA ALA A 848 -35.98 11.65 -37.60
C ALA A 848 -37.29 11.13 -37.00
N ILE A 849 -37.18 10.27 -35.98
CA ILE A 849 -38.34 9.69 -35.28
C ILE A 849 -38.58 10.49 -34.00
N PHE A 850 -39.80 11.03 -33.87
CA PHE A 850 -40.22 11.78 -32.69
C PHE A 850 -41.07 10.88 -31.78
N LEU A 851 -40.92 11.11 -30.47
CA LEU A 851 -41.77 10.55 -29.43
C LEU A 851 -42.70 11.68 -28.97
N THR A 852 -44.01 11.49 -29.11
CA THR A 852 -45.01 12.42 -28.58
C THR A 852 -45.92 11.66 -27.62
N ASN A 853 -46.12 12.21 -26.42
CA ASN A 853 -46.98 11.64 -25.40
C ASN A 853 -47.98 12.70 -24.92
N GLY A 854 -49.26 12.50 -25.22
CA GLY A 854 -50.42 13.13 -24.55
C GLY A 854 -50.63 14.66 -24.63
N GLY A 855 -49.60 15.49 -24.75
CA GLY A 855 -49.74 16.95 -24.75
C GLY A 855 -48.49 17.77 -24.44
N THR A 856 -47.42 17.17 -23.91
CA THR A 856 -46.18 17.88 -23.56
C THR A 856 -45.00 17.43 -24.43
N SER A 857 -44.49 18.36 -25.25
CA SER A 857 -43.25 18.17 -26.00
C SER A 857 -42.04 18.42 -25.09
N LEU A 858 -41.37 17.36 -24.64
CA LEU A 858 -40.09 17.50 -23.95
C LEU A 858 -39.03 18.12 -24.89
N PRO A 859 -38.30 19.17 -24.48
CA PRO A 859 -37.35 19.85 -25.32
C PRO A 859 -36.12 18.97 -25.57
N ILE A 860 -35.99 18.42 -26.78
CA ILE A 860 -34.78 17.74 -27.21
C ILE A 860 -33.66 18.77 -27.42
N LEU A 861 -32.50 18.50 -26.82
CA LEU A 861 -31.26 19.28 -26.94
C LEU A 861 -31.05 19.84 -28.36
N SER A 862 -30.69 21.12 -28.43
CA SER A 862 -30.59 21.85 -29.72
C SER A 862 -29.68 21.14 -30.72
N LYS A 863 -30.04 21.26 -32.01
CA LYS A 863 -29.36 20.64 -33.17
C LYS A 863 -27.82 20.74 -33.11
N ARG A 864 -27.33 21.87 -32.59
CA ARG A 864 -25.92 22.21 -32.39
C ARG A 864 -25.20 21.30 -31.37
N ALA A 865 -25.85 20.95 -30.26
CA ALA A 865 -25.27 20.05 -29.25
C ALA A 865 -25.14 18.60 -29.78
N LEU A 866 -26.09 18.16 -30.61
CA LEU A 866 -26.03 16.85 -31.26
C LEU A 866 -24.96 16.81 -32.36
N GLN A 867 -24.88 17.85 -33.21
CA GLN A 867 -23.84 17.98 -34.23
C GLN A 867 -22.43 17.96 -33.62
N ASN A 868 -22.18 18.77 -32.58
CA ASN A 868 -20.88 18.79 -31.89
C ASN A 868 -20.49 17.40 -31.31
N ARG A 869 -21.46 16.61 -30.81
CA ARG A 869 -21.21 15.24 -30.34
C ARG A 869 -20.94 14.26 -31.49
N ILE A 870 -21.60 14.43 -32.63
CA ILE A 870 -21.40 13.60 -33.82
C ILE A 870 -20.02 13.89 -34.44
N GLU A 871 -19.65 15.17 -34.60
CA GLU A 871 -18.34 15.57 -35.11
C GLU A 871 -17.21 15.11 -34.18
N LYS A 872 -17.36 15.25 -32.86
CA LYS A 872 -16.39 14.72 -31.90
C LYS A 872 -16.19 13.21 -32.06
N LYS A 873 -17.27 12.42 -32.13
CA LYS A 873 -17.17 10.97 -32.39
C LYS A 873 -16.64 10.60 -33.77
N ARG A 874 -16.87 11.44 -34.79
CA ARG A 874 -16.36 11.20 -36.15
C ARG A 874 -14.85 11.40 -36.22
N ASN A 875 -14.34 12.42 -35.52
CA ASN A 875 -12.91 12.67 -35.37
C ASN A 875 -12.23 11.60 -34.50
N GLU A 876 -12.90 11.12 -33.45
CA GLU A 876 -12.39 10.00 -32.61
C GLU A 876 -12.32 8.67 -33.38
N ASN A 877 -13.30 8.38 -34.27
CA ASN A 877 -13.34 7.12 -35.02
C ASN A 877 -12.50 7.10 -36.31
N GLN A 878 -12.13 8.25 -36.90
CA GLN A 878 -11.29 8.29 -38.10
C GLN A 878 -9.82 7.92 -37.84
N GLN A 879 -9.42 7.68 -36.59
CA GLN A 879 -8.06 7.32 -36.21
C GLN A 879 -7.87 5.82 -35.88
N SER A 880 -8.88 4.97 -36.14
CA SER A 880 -8.75 3.52 -35.96
C SER A 880 -9.50 2.68 -37.01
N LYS A 881 -8.71 1.91 -37.78
CA LYS A 881 -9.05 0.74 -38.61
C LYS A 881 -9.60 0.97 -40.03
N GLU A 882 -8.73 0.66 -40.99
CA GLU A 882 -9.07 -0.14 -42.17
C GLU A 882 -9.11 -1.64 -41.80
N ASP A 883 -9.67 -2.48 -42.69
CA ASP A 883 -9.81 -3.95 -42.66
C ASP A 883 -10.66 -4.54 -41.50
N ASP A 884 -11.76 -5.27 -41.71
CA ASP A 884 -11.98 -6.33 -42.71
C ASP A 884 -13.49 -6.66 -42.92
N ASN A 885 -13.84 -7.46 -43.93
CA ASN A 885 -15.24 -7.73 -44.36
C ASN A 885 -15.93 -8.98 -43.76
N GLN A 886 -17.27 -8.95 -43.76
CA GLN A 886 -18.34 -9.99 -43.63
C GLN A 886 -17.92 -11.49 -43.62
N ILE A 887 -18.58 -12.43 -42.91
CA ILE A 887 -20.00 -12.89 -42.98
C ILE A 887 -20.38 -13.70 -41.70
N ILE A 888 -21.63 -13.63 -41.21
CA ILE A 888 -22.24 -14.61 -40.25
C ILE A 888 -23.73 -14.86 -40.60
N PRO A 889 -24.26 -16.12 -40.55
CA PRO A 889 -25.66 -16.47 -40.81
C PRO A 889 -26.59 -16.48 -39.56
N GLN A 890 -27.84 -16.95 -39.73
CA GLN A 890 -29.01 -16.63 -38.90
C GLN A 890 -29.26 -17.52 -37.65
N SER A 891 -29.80 -16.87 -36.61
CA SER A 891 -30.83 -17.26 -35.61
C SER A 891 -30.94 -18.68 -35.03
N GLU A 892 -31.12 -18.74 -33.71
CA GLU A 892 -32.13 -19.59 -33.04
C GLU A 892 -32.60 -18.94 -31.71
N CYS A 893 -33.81 -19.29 -31.22
CA CYS A 893 -34.52 -18.58 -30.14
C CYS A 893 -34.39 -19.21 -28.73
N ILE A 894 -34.66 -18.42 -27.68
CA ILE A 894 -34.82 -18.88 -26.29
C ILE A 894 -36.32 -18.77 -25.88
N PRO A 895 -36.91 -19.73 -25.14
CA PRO A 895 -38.37 -19.77 -24.89
C PRO A 895 -38.91 -18.74 -23.88
N GLU A 896 -40.12 -18.24 -24.13
CA GLU A 896 -40.79 -17.17 -23.36
C GLU A 896 -41.21 -17.53 -21.91
N GLN A 897 -41.11 -18.79 -21.50
CA GLN A 897 -41.69 -19.26 -20.23
C GLN A 897 -40.93 -18.80 -18.97
N ILE A 898 -39.63 -18.49 -19.08
CA ILE A 898 -38.81 -18.03 -17.94
C ILE A 898 -39.13 -16.58 -17.56
N ILE A 899 -39.60 -15.76 -18.52
CA ILE A 899 -39.84 -14.33 -18.30
C ILE A 899 -41.12 -14.10 -17.48
N ARG A 900 -42.17 -14.92 -17.68
CA ARG A 900 -43.46 -14.71 -16.98
C ARG A 900 -43.36 -14.91 -15.47
N ALA A 901 -42.66 -15.95 -15.02
CA ALA A 901 -42.53 -16.28 -13.60
C ALA A 901 -41.79 -15.22 -12.75
N GLN A 902 -41.08 -14.27 -13.37
CA GLN A 902 -40.44 -13.15 -12.68
C GLN A 902 -41.28 -11.86 -12.65
N MET A 903 -42.36 -11.78 -13.43
CA MET A 903 -43.18 -10.56 -13.53
C MET A 903 -44.34 -10.57 -12.51
N ASP A 904 -44.96 -11.72 -12.27
CA ASP A 904 -46.10 -11.85 -11.35
C ASP A 904 -45.74 -11.44 -9.90
N THR A 905 -44.47 -11.60 -9.50
CA THR A 905 -43.96 -11.20 -8.16
C THR A 905 -43.73 -9.69 -8.02
N ILE A 906 -43.82 -8.92 -9.11
CA ILE A 906 -43.60 -7.46 -9.10
C ILE A 906 -44.93 -6.69 -9.00
N GLU A 907 -46.02 -7.22 -9.57
CA GLU A 907 -47.34 -6.55 -9.52
C GLU A 907 -47.99 -6.57 -8.13
N GLU A 908 -47.82 -7.64 -7.34
CA GLU A 908 -48.38 -7.69 -5.98
C GLU A 908 -47.79 -6.61 -5.05
N GLY A 909 -46.49 -6.29 -5.19
CA GLY A 909 -45.81 -5.29 -4.37
C GLY A 909 -46.11 -3.82 -4.74
N GLN A 910 -46.69 -3.54 -5.91
CA GLN A 910 -46.98 -2.16 -6.34
C GLN A 910 -48.35 -1.65 -5.88
N ASN A 911 -49.30 -2.55 -5.61
CA ASN A 911 -50.67 -2.16 -5.28
C ASN A 911 -50.84 -1.66 -3.82
N GLU A 912 -50.00 -2.08 -2.87
CA GLU A 912 -50.06 -1.57 -1.48
C GLU A 912 -49.52 -0.14 -1.34
N VAL A 913 -48.53 0.26 -2.15
CA VAL A 913 -47.88 1.59 -2.02
C VAL A 913 -48.73 2.71 -2.60
N LEU A 914 -49.57 2.43 -3.61
CA LEU A 914 -50.37 3.45 -4.29
C LEU A 914 -51.58 3.96 -3.49
N ALA A 915 -51.97 3.26 -2.41
CA ALA A 915 -53.17 3.59 -1.62
C ALA A 915 -52.96 4.72 -0.59
N HIS A 916 -51.72 5.12 -0.30
CA HIS A 916 -51.40 6.00 0.84
C HIS A 916 -50.93 7.42 0.49
N LEU A 917 -50.85 7.80 -0.80
CA LEU A 917 -50.33 9.10 -1.23
C LEU A 917 -51.27 9.83 -2.20
N THR A 918 -52.35 10.37 -1.65
CA THR A 918 -53.15 11.45 -2.27
C THR A 918 -53.38 12.55 -1.21
N LEU A 919 -53.50 13.81 -1.64
CA LEU A 919 -53.31 15.07 -0.88
C LEU A 919 -51.81 15.44 -0.72
N ASP A 920 -51.31 16.64 -1.05
CA ASP A 920 -51.93 17.87 -1.56
C ASP A 920 -51.15 18.47 -2.75
N SER A 921 -51.83 19.27 -3.57
CA SER A 921 -51.29 19.85 -4.81
C SER A 921 -51.23 21.38 -4.79
N GLU A 922 -50.24 21.97 -4.10
CA GLU A 922 -50.11 23.43 -4.01
C GLU A 922 -48.65 23.92 -3.84
N ALA A 923 -47.76 23.61 -4.81
CA ALA A 923 -46.35 24.04 -4.77
C ALA A 923 -45.68 24.22 -6.16
N ALA A 924 -46.45 24.53 -7.21
CA ALA A 924 -45.97 24.42 -8.61
C ALA A 924 -45.80 25.75 -9.37
N HIS A 925 -45.68 26.91 -8.70
CA HIS A 925 -45.75 28.22 -9.38
C HIS A 925 -44.64 29.25 -9.12
N GLU A 926 -43.56 28.91 -8.38
CA GLU A 926 -42.45 29.84 -8.06
C GLU A 926 -41.04 29.35 -8.48
N LEU A 927 -40.90 28.73 -9.66
CA LEU A 927 -39.60 28.15 -10.09
C LEU A 927 -39.16 28.46 -11.54
N GLU A 928 -39.61 29.59 -12.10
CA GLU A 928 -39.12 30.10 -13.41
C GLU A 928 -38.41 31.47 -13.37
N SER A 929 -38.18 32.08 -12.19
CA SER A 929 -37.62 33.44 -12.09
C SER A 929 -36.25 33.57 -11.38
N CYS A 930 -35.33 32.61 -11.58
CA CYS A 930 -33.93 32.73 -11.12
C CYS A 930 -32.95 31.98 -12.04
N ASN A 931 -32.75 32.45 -13.27
CA ASN A 931 -31.77 31.83 -14.19
C ASN A 931 -31.00 32.83 -15.09
N THR A 932 -30.68 34.01 -14.57
CA THR A 932 -29.78 35.00 -15.23
C THR A 932 -29.03 35.88 -14.22
N ALA A 933 -28.06 35.30 -13.49
CA ALA A 933 -26.89 36.02 -12.95
C ALA A 933 -25.93 35.03 -12.28
N ASN A 934 -24.70 34.90 -12.80
CA ASN A 934 -23.45 35.01 -12.03
C ASN A 934 -22.24 34.56 -12.86
N THR A 935 -21.67 35.53 -13.57
CA THR A 935 -20.26 35.48 -13.96
C THR A 935 -19.44 35.79 -12.71
N VAL A 936 -18.87 34.78 -12.06
CA VAL A 936 -17.97 34.97 -10.91
C VAL A 936 -16.52 34.90 -11.38
N LEU A 937 -15.73 35.86 -10.90
CA LEU A 937 -14.31 36.01 -11.18
C LEU A 937 -13.52 34.83 -10.59
N VAL A 938 -12.48 34.41 -11.31
CA VAL A 938 -11.46 33.53 -10.74
C VAL A 938 -10.57 34.37 -9.84
N GLU A 939 -10.74 34.23 -8.53
CA GLU A 939 -9.73 34.64 -7.55
C GLU A 939 -8.87 33.42 -7.20
N ASP A 940 -7.64 33.41 -7.69
CA ASP A 940 -6.61 32.47 -7.23
C ASP A 940 -6.33 32.74 -5.75
N SER A 941 -6.55 31.73 -4.90
CA SER A 941 -6.19 31.76 -3.48
C SER A 941 -5.20 30.64 -3.17
N ASP A 942 -3.98 31.04 -2.78
CA ASP A 942 -2.88 30.13 -2.46
C ASP A 942 -3.08 29.44 -1.09
N GLU A 943 -3.91 28.39 -1.05
CA GLU A 943 -4.12 27.56 0.18
C GLU A 943 -3.04 26.46 0.40
N ALA A 944 -1.85 26.59 -0.20
CA ALA A 944 -0.83 25.54 -0.15
C ALA A 944 -0.01 25.48 1.16
N GLU A 945 0.13 26.57 1.93
CA GLU A 945 1.11 26.67 3.03
C GLU A 945 0.55 26.46 4.46
N CYS A 946 -0.74 26.13 4.60
CA CYS A 946 -1.35 26.00 5.94
C CYS A 946 -1.32 24.56 6.52
N ALA A 947 -1.05 23.54 5.70
CA ALA A 947 -1.18 22.14 6.08
C ALA A 947 -0.08 21.60 7.04
N ASP A 948 1.13 22.15 6.99
CA ASP A 948 2.30 21.56 7.68
C ASP A 948 2.29 21.75 9.21
N ASP A 949 1.86 22.92 9.71
CA ASP A 949 1.96 23.29 11.14
C ASP A 949 0.96 22.51 12.02
N ILE A 950 -0.21 22.12 11.49
CA ILE A 950 -1.19 21.24 12.18
C ILE A 950 -0.64 19.81 12.21
N SER A 951 -0.10 19.34 11.09
CA SER A 951 0.53 18.02 10.94
C SER A 951 1.66 17.78 11.96
N GLN A 952 2.40 18.82 12.34
CA GLN A 952 3.48 18.72 13.31
C GLN A 952 3.01 18.73 14.77
N THR A 953 1.78 19.15 15.05
CA THR A 953 1.20 19.09 16.41
C THR A 953 0.72 17.68 16.76
N ILE A 954 0.16 16.95 15.81
CA ILE A 954 -0.32 15.55 16.02
C ILE A 954 0.85 14.56 16.12
N THR A 955 1.90 14.67 15.27
CA THR A 955 3.06 13.76 15.33
C THR A 955 3.80 13.81 16.68
N ASN A 956 3.80 14.97 17.35
CA ASN A 956 4.52 15.19 18.61
C ASN A 956 3.76 14.72 19.87
N LEU A 957 2.60 14.05 19.72
CA LEU A 957 1.89 13.39 20.81
C LEU A 957 2.26 11.89 20.96
N PHE A 958 2.96 11.30 19.98
CA PHE A 958 3.11 9.84 19.85
C PHE A 958 4.56 9.31 19.88
N THR A 959 5.56 10.12 20.22
CA THR A 959 6.97 9.68 20.33
C THR A 959 7.48 9.69 21.78
N PRO A 960 7.91 8.55 22.34
CA PRO A 960 8.68 8.55 23.59
C PRO A 960 10.09 9.11 23.35
N ASN A 961 10.55 10.00 24.24
CA ASN A 961 11.89 10.59 24.15
C ASN A 961 12.97 9.55 24.48
N ILE A 962 13.65 9.02 23.47
CA ILE A 962 14.95 8.35 23.63
C ILE A 962 16.05 9.37 23.28
N THR A 963 16.67 9.95 24.29
CA THR A 963 17.89 10.76 24.13
C THR A 963 19.09 9.84 24.03
N GLY A 964 19.45 9.46 22.80
CA GLY A 964 20.69 8.72 22.48
C GLY A 964 21.55 9.53 21.50
N GLU A 965 22.81 9.79 21.87
CA GLU A 965 23.74 10.55 21.05
C GLU A 965 24.09 9.81 19.75
N THR A 966 23.77 10.40 18.60
CA THR A 966 24.11 9.83 17.29
C THR A 966 25.58 10.05 16.96
N GLY A 967 26.43 9.14 17.44
CA GLY A 967 27.83 9.07 17.03
C GLY A 967 27.98 8.68 15.55
N SER A 968 28.33 9.64 14.69
CA SER A 968 28.55 9.40 13.27
C SER A 968 29.78 8.50 13.04
N ARG A 969 29.56 7.26 12.61
CA ARG A 969 30.64 6.33 12.23
C ARG A 969 30.69 6.17 10.71
N SER A 970 31.63 6.83 10.07
CA SER A 970 31.95 6.62 8.65
C SER A 970 32.58 5.23 8.48
N ILE A 971 31.85 4.29 7.89
CA ILE A 971 32.40 3.01 7.45
C ILE A 971 32.76 3.15 5.98
N SER A 972 34.05 3.02 5.67
CA SER A 972 34.55 2.92 4.30
C SER A 972 34.17 1.56 3.73
N THR A 973 33.22 1.53 2.80
CA THR A 973 32.99 0.37 1.94
C THR A 973 34.17 0.25 0.99
N THR A 974 34.98 -0.80 1.14
CA THR A 974 35.89 -1.26 0.10
C THR A 974 35.06 -1.81 -1.06
N GLU A 975 35.25 -1.24 -2.25
CA GLU A 975 34.81 -1.86 -3.49
C GLU A 975 35.62 -3.15 -3.69
N ASP A 976 34.93 -4.29 -3.88
CA ASP A 976 35.36 -5.39 -4.74
C ASP A 976 34.18 -6.35 -4.98
N ASP A 977 34.20 -7.04 -6.13
CA ASP A 977 33.36 -8.17 -6.54
C ASP A 977 31.84 -7.97 -6.72
N ILE A 978 31.46 -7.06 -7.64
CA ILE A 978 30.34 -7.36 -8.56
C ILE A 978 30.91 -7.92 -9.86
N ALA A 979 30.86 -9.25 -10.03
CA ALA A 979 31.28 -9.92 -11.25
C ALA A 979 30.27 -9.74 -12.40
N THR A 980 30.18 -8.53 -12.96
CA THR A 980 29.50 -8.32 -14.25
C THR A 980 30.30 -9.01 -15.36
N TYR A 981 29.80 -10.17 -15.82
CA TYR A 981 30.31 -10.89 -16.99
C TYR A 981 30.18 -10.01 -18.25
N SER A 982 31.27 -9.37 -18.65
CA SER A 982 31.35 -8.62 -19.91
C SER A 982 31.58 -9.56 -21.09
N TYR A 983 30.71 -9.50 -22.11
CA TYR A 983 30.86 -10.28 -23.33
C TYR A 983 32.01 -9.73 -24.17
N LYS A 984 33.15 -10.43 -24.15
CA LYS A 984 34.28 -10.15 -25.04
C LYS A 984 33.97 -10.70 -26.43
N LEU A 985 33.86 -9.82 -27.44
CA LEU A 985 33.73 -10.26 -28.83
C LEU A 985 34.95 -11.09 -29.23
N THR A 986 34.69 -12.25 -29.83
CA THR A 986 35.72 -13.03 -30.52
C THR A 986 35.99 -12.45 -31.91
N PHE A 987 37.09 -12.85 -32.54
CA PHE A 987 37.37 -12.48 -33.94
C PHE A 987 36.24 -12.96 -34.89
N GLN A 988 35.68 -14.14 -34.63
CA GLN A 988 34.57 -14.71 -35.41
C GLN A 988 33.25 -13.95 -35.19
N ASP A 989 33.03 -13.38 -34.00
CA ASP A 989 31.92 -12.44 -33.77
C ASP A 989 32.10 -11.14 -34.57
N ALA A 990 33.33 -10.62 -34.63
CA ALA A 990 33.66 -9.43 -35.42
C ALA A 990 33.51 -9.68 -36.93
N GLU A 991 33.89 -10.86 -37.45
CA GLU A 991 33.61 -11.27 -38.83
C GLU A 991 32.11 -11.31 -39.11
N SER A 992 31.32 -11.96 -38.24
CA SER A 992 29.87 -12.07 -38.38
C SER A 992 29.17 -10.71 -38.36
N LEU A 993 29.62 -9.80 -37.48
CA LEU A 993 29.19 -8.40 -37.45
C LEU A 993 29.58 -7.64 -38.72
N LEU A 994 30.83 -7.79 -39.20
CA LEU A 994 31.31 -7.11 -40.40
C LEU A 994 30.55 -7.57 -41.65
N CYS A 995 30.31 -8.87 -41.81
CA CYS A 995 29.47 -9.41 -42.87
C CYS A 995 28.04 -8.86 -42.79
N SER A 996 27.45 -8.80 -41.60
CA SER A 996 26.13 -8.21 -41.38
C SER A 996 26.09 -6.73 -41.80
N LEU A 997 27.09 -5.95 -41.37
CA LEU A 997 27.23 -4.53 -41.69
C LEU A 997 27.47 -4.27 -43.19
N LYS A 998 28.26 -5.12 -43.88
CA LYS A 998 28.48 -5.05 -45.33
C LYS A 998 27.23 -5.43 -46.14
N SER A 999 26.41 -6.37 -45.63
CA SER A 999 25.20 -6.85 -46.30
C SER A 999 23.97 -5.94 -46.18
N ASP A 1000 23.87 -5.15 -45.10
CA ASP A 1000 22.74 -4.26 -44.87
C ASP A 1000 22.84 -2.98 -45.74
N LYS A 1001 21.81 -2.71 -46.55
CA LYS A 1001 21.78 -1.59 -47.51
C LYS A 1001 21.85 -0.21 -46.85
N GLN A 1002 21.44 -0.06 -45.59
CA GLN A 1002 21.48 1.22 -44.87
C GLN A 1002 22.78 1.39 -44.08
N ALA A 1003 23.31 0.31 -43.51
CA ALA A 1003 24.64 0.32 -42.90
C ALA A 1003 25.72 0.51 -43.97
N ASN A 1004 25.77 -0.32 -45.02
CA ASN A 1004 26.78 -0.19 -46.08
C ASN A 1004 26.45 0.86 -47.17
N ALA A 1005 25.61 1.84 -46.86
CA ALA A 1005 25.34 2.95 -47.76
C ALA A 1005 26.67 3.65 -48.13
N LYS A 1006 26.98 3.72 -49.44
CA LYS A 1006 28.25 4.21 -50.03
C LYS A 1006 29.50 3.34 -49.77
N GLY A 1007 29.35 2.05 -49.43
CA GLY A 1007 30.49 1.13 -49.25
C GLY A 1007 31.36 1.44 -48.03
N ILE A 1008 30.79 2.14 -47.03
CA ILE A 1008 31.53 2.60 -45.83
C ILE A 1008 32.15 1.42 -45.06
N TRP A 1009 31.49 0.26 -45.04
CA TRP A 1009 32.00 -0.92 -44.36
C TRP A 1009 32.92 -1.77 -45.23
N ASP A 1010 32.88 -1.64 -46.57
CA ASP A 1010 33.74 -2.41 -47.49
C ASP A 1010 35.23 -2.17 -47.24
N THR A 1011 35.58 -0.95 -46.85
CA THR A 1011 36.95 -0.52 -46.48
C THR A 1011 37.33 -0.83 -45.01
N ARG A 1012 36.47 -1.49 -44.24
CA ARG A 1012 36.73 -1.88 -42.85
C ARG A 1012 37.00 -3.37 -42.73
N ASP A 1013 37.80 -3.70 -41.72
CA ASP A 1013 38.19 -5.03 -41.30
C ASP A 1013 37.60 -5.38 -39.91
N CYS A 1014 37.88 -6.58 -39.43
CA CYS A 1014 37.43 -7.05 -38.12
C CYS A 1014 38.12 -6.30 -36.97
N GLU A 1015 39.35 -5.83 -37.17
CA GLU A 1015 40.11 -5.10 -36.16
C GLU A 1015 39.47 -3.74 -35.85
N PHE A 1016 38.88 -3.07 -36.85
CA PHE A 1016 38.07 -1.88 -36.62
C PHE A 1016 36.87 -2.14 -35.68
N ILE A 1017 36.19 -3.28 -35.81
CA ILE A 1017 35.05 -3.65 -34.94
C ILE A 1017 35.51 -4.02 -33.53
N LEU A 1018 36.60 -4.80 -33.42
CA LEU A 1018 37.22 -5.15 -32.14
C LEU A 1018 37.79 -3.92 -31.42
N THR A 1019 38.22 -2.90 -32.16
CA THR A 1019 38.68 -1.63 -31.62
C THR A 1019 37.50 -0.75 -31.20
N ALA A 1020 36.46 -0.62 -32.04
CA ALA A 1020 35.28 0.17 -31.70
C ALA A 1020 34.61 -0.35 -30.41
N THR A 1021 34.46 -1.67 -30.28
CA THR A 1021 33.85 -2.29 -29.08
C THR A 1021 34.69 -2.23 -27.80
N LYS A 1022 35.92 -1.68 -27.86
CA LYS A 1022 36.76 -1.37 -26.68
C LYS A 1022 36.69 0.11 -26.25
N GLU A 1023 36.12 0.98 -27.07
CA GLU A 1023 36.14 2.44 -26.86
C GLU A 1023 34.73 3.03 -27.02
N SER A 1024 34.13 3.48 -25.91
CA SER A 1024 32.75 4.01 -25.92
C SER A 1024 32.57 5.17 -26.90
N GLU A 1025 33.58 6.03 -27.05
CA GLU A 1025 33.58 7.15 -28.02
C GLU A 1025 33.50 6.66 -29.49
N LYS A 1026 34.17 5.56 -29.85
CA LYS A 1026 34.10 5.00 -31.20
C LYS A 1026 32.72 4.40 -31.50
N MET A 1027 32.08 3.78 -30.50
CA MET A 1027 30.69 3.29 -30.62
C MET A 1027 29.66 4.42 -30.65
N GLU A 1028 29.84 5.46 -29.82
CA GLU A 1028 28.99 6.65 -29.80
C GLU A 1028 29.00 7.38 -31.16
N ASN A 1029 30.12 7.31 -31.90
CA ASN A 1029 30.26 7.86 -33.25
C ASN A 1029 29.63 7.01 -34.38
N LEU A 1030 29.15 5.78 -34.12
CA LEU A 1030 28.44 4.97 -35.12
C LEU A 1030 27.05 5.56 -35.43
N ARG A 1031 26.51 5.32 -36.63
CA ARG A 1031 25.15 5.75 -36.99
C ARG A 1031 24.12 4.82 -36.35
N ASP A 1032 22.88 5.29 -36.21
CA ASP A 1032 21.80 4.47 -35.65
C ASP A 1032 21.50 3.20 -36.47
N CYS A 1033 21.70 3.22 -37.79
CA CYS A 1033 21.63 2.01 -38.63
C CYS A 1033 22.71 0.98 -38.28
N ASP A 1034 23.96 1.41 -38.09
CA ASP A 1034 25.07 0.54 -37.67
C ASP A 1034 24.79 -0.06 -36.28
N ILE A 1035 24.39 0.79 -35.32
CA ILE A 1035 24.04 0.40 -33.94
C ILE A 1035 22.87 -0.60 -33.91
N LYS A 1036 21.89 -0.47 -34.81
CA LYS A 1036 20.82 -1.48 -34.98
C LYS A 1036 21.35 -2.85 -35.43
N ILE A 1037 22.42 -2.92 -36.22
CA ILE A 1037 23.06 -4.20 -36.58
C ILE A 1037 23.77 -4.82 -35.37
N PHE A 1038 24.52 -4.04 -34.59
CA PHE A 1038 25.10 -4.51 -33.32
C PHE A 1038 24.01 -5.03 -32.38
N LEU A 1039 22.90 -4.30 -32.20
CA LEU A 1039 21.82 -4.74 -31.32
C LEU A 1039 21.09 -5.99 -31.84
N LYS A 1040 20.90 -6.14 -33.17
CA LYS A 1040 20.40 -7.38 -33.78
C LYS A 1040 21.34 -8.56 -33.49
N PHE A 1041 22.65 -8.37 -33.62
CA PHE A 1041 23.66 -9.40 -33.36
C PHE A 1041 23.63 -9.89 -31.90
N PHE A 1042 23.70 -8.98 -30.93
CA PHE A 1042 23.62 -9.35 -29.52
C PHE A 1042 22.28 -9.97 -29.14
N LYS A 1043 21.18 -9.52 -29.77
CA LYS A 1043 19.86 -10.15 -29.59
C LYS A 1043 19.79 -11.57 -30.16
N HIS A 1044 20.39 -11.83 -31.32
CA HIS A 1044 20.50 -13.18 -31.89
C HIS A 1044 21.32 -14.11 -30.98
N LYS A 1045 22.38 -13.59 -30.35
CA LYS A 1045 23.17 -14.28 -29.31
C LYS A 1045 22.46 -14.40 -27.95
N LYS A 1046 21.22 -13.91 -27.81
CA LYS A 1046 20.44 -13.84 -26.55
C LYS A 1046 21.10 -13.01 -25.42
N LEU A 1047 22.01 -12.11 -25.76
CA LEU A 1047 22.74 -11.27 -24.80
C LEU A 1047 21.97 -9.99 -24.42
N THR A 1048 20.97 -9.58 -25.20
CA THR A 1048 20.12 -8.42 -24.86
C THR A 1048 18.69 -8.56 -25.39
N ASN A 1049 17.73 -8.08 -24.60
CA ASN A 1049 16.30 -8.05 -24.93
C ASN A 1049 15.81 -6.68 -25.45
N ALA A 1050 16.70 -5.71 -25.61
CA ALA A 1050 16.36 -4.35 -26.04
C ALA A 1050 15.59 -4.32 -27.39
N LYS A 1051 14.59 -3.43 -27.49
CA LYS A 1051 13.78 -3.26 -28.71
C LYS A 1051 14.53 -2.41 -29.72
N LEU A 1052 14.47 -2.75 -31.02
CA LEU A 1052 15.11 -1.96 -32.09
C LEU A 1052 14.50 -0.56 -32.30
N SER A 1053 13.33 -0.30 -31.69
CA SER A 1053 12.57 0.95 -31.78
C SER A 1053 12.95 2.02 -30.75
N ILE A 1054 13.83 1.72 -29.79
CA ILE A 1054 14.26 2.67 -28.75
C ILE A 1054 15.22 3.74 -29.30
N GLY A 1055 15.51 4.81 -28.55
CA GLY A 1055 16.44 5.86 -28.94
C GLY A 1055 17.88 5.36 -29.16
N LYS A 1056 18.70 6.09 -29.93
CA LYS A 1056 20.10 5.70 -30.21
C LYS A 1056 20.89 5.45 -28.92
N ASP A 1057 20.74 6.33 -27.93
CA ASP A 1057 21.48 6.28 -26.67
C ASP A 1057 21.05 5.07 -25.81
N GLU A 1058 19.77 4.70 -25.86
CA GLU A 1058 19.24 3.52 -25.18
C GLU A 1058 19.73 2.22 -25.84
N LYS A 1059 19.89 2.20 -27.18
CA LYS A 1059 20.55 1.08 -27.88
C LYS A 1059 22.04 0.99 -27.52
N LEU A 1060 22.74 2.13 -27.47
CA LEU A 1060 24.16 2.18 -27.08
C LEU A 1060 24.35 1.69 -25.65
N LYS A 1061 23.52 2.15 -24.70
CA LYS A 1061 23.53 1.63 -23.33
C LYS A 1061 23.32 0.12 -23.29
N ALA A 1062 22.30 -0.40 -23.98
CA ALA A 1062 22.04 -1.83 -24.04
C ALA A 1062 23.16 -2.67 -24.68
N ILE A 1063 24.00 -2.07 -25.54
CA ILE A 1063 25.22 -2.69 -26.07
C ILE A 1063 26.36 -2.60 -25.05
N PHE A 1064 26.55 -1.43 -24.43
CA PHE A 1064 27.60 -1.19 -23.42
C PHE A 1064 27.43 -2.08 -22.18
N ASP A 1065 26.20 -2.26 -21.71
CA ASP A 1065 25.86 -3.17 -20.62
C ASP A 1065 26.26 -4.63 -20.97
N VAL A 1066 26.19 -5.04 -22.25
CA VAL A 1066 26.60 -6.38 -22.72
C VAL A 1066 28.12 -6.52 -22.82
N ILE A 1067 28.82 -5.53 -23.38
CA ILE A 1067 30.28 -5.61 -23.65
C ILE A 1067 31.15 -5.03 -22.51
N GLY A 1068 30.55 -4.54 -21.43
CA GLY A 1068 31.24 -4.02 -20.25
C GLY A 1068 31.86 -2.62 -20.44
N LEU A 1069 31.30 -1.77 -21.30
CA LEU A 1069 31.74 -0.38 -21.46
C LEU A 1069 30.96 0.56 -20.54
N VAL A 1070 31.64 1.58 -20.02
CA VAL A 1070 31.03 2.65 -19.22
C VAL A 1070 30.73 3.85 -20.12
N THR A 1071 29.50 4.36 -20.08
CA THR A 1071 29.08 5.51 -20.92
C THR A 1071 29.92 6.77 -20.65
N SER A 1072 30.15 7.59 -21.67
CA SER A 1072 30.73 8.95 -21.50
C SER A 1072 29.86 9.82 -20.56
N ILE A 1073 28.54 9.59 -20.58
CA ILE A 1073 27.54 10.21 -19.71
C ILE A 1073 27.81 9.89 -18.22
N GLN A 1074 28.11 8.64 -17.85
CA GLN A 1074 28.49 8.28 -16.47
C GLN A 1074 29.80 8.94 -16.02
N LYS A 1075 30.81 9.06 -16.89
CA LYS A 1075 32.05 9.82 -16.58
C LYS A 1075 31.74 11.28 -16.24
N SER A 1076 30.83 11.94 -16.95
CA SER A 1076 30.43 13.32 -16.66
C SER A 1076 29.77 13.48 -15.28
N HIS A 1077 29.02 12.47 -14.81
CA HIS A 1077 28.39 12.47 -13.49
C HIS A 1077 29.37 12.17 -12.37
N MET A 1078 30.35 11.29 -12.57
CA MET A 1078 31.39 11.03 -11.57
C MET A 1078 32.32 12.24 -11.36
N ILE A 1079 32.64 12.98 -12.43
CA ILE A 1079 33.48 14.19 -12.34
C ILE A 1079 32.77 15.36 -11.62
N LYS A 1080 31.43 15.40 -11.63
CA LYS A 1080 30.64 16.38 -10.84
C LYS A 1080 30.39 15.95 -9.38
N LYS A 1081 30.83 14.76 -8.98
CA LYS A 1081 30.64 14.18 -7.64
C LYS A 1081 31.95 14.06 -6.84
N LYS A 1082 33.07 14.47 -7.44
CA LYS A 1082 34.34 14.84 -6.81
C LYS A 1082 34.46 16.36 -6.77
#